data_AF-A0A940HV04-F1
#
_entry.id   AF-A0A940HV04-F1
#
_cell.length_a   1.000
_cell.length_b   1.000
_cell.length_c   1.000
_cell.angle_alpha   90.00
_cell.angle_beta   90.00
_cell.angle_gamma   90.00
#
_symmetry.space_group_name_H-M   'P 1'
#
loop_
_entity.id
_entity.type
_entity.pdbx_description
1 polymer ?
#
loop_
_entity_poly.entity_id
_entity_poly.type
_entity_poly.pdbx_seq_one_letter_code
_entity_poly.pdbx_strand_id
1 'polypeptide(L)'
;MKQVSSLVLFCILCMATQAQQINLPAVITDAEKQTGLMLKEISRIRKDKPELVTPRTLDNGELKLVASRDWTSGFFPGVLWFLYEYTGKPEWKEQAQTYTAFIEKEKTNAGTHDMGFKVYCSFGTGFRLTNDPKYKAVIIESARTLASRFNPTVGCIRSWDHSKDKWDFPVIIDNMMNLELLFAATQLTRDSAYYRIAVSHANTTMKNHFRPDYSSYHVVAYDSLTGKVEKRQTHQGYSHESAWSRGQAWALYGYTMCYRFTRDKRYLEQAEHVAQFILNHPRLPKDKVPYYDFDAPGIPNEPRDASAAACIASGLYELAQYSNKAATYTAAANTMVESLTKIYRSPIGENKGFLLLHSTGSKPSNSEVDVPLSYADYYYMEALLRSKHMHDKMFALPKPTLKLPAIIASNMVLQQQTNTPLWGWAAPNAAITISTSWNQKRYITKADAKGNWRVAVSTPKAGGPYSITISDTKPVTLSNVMIGEVWLCSGQSNMEMPVKGFRNQPILGAEETILESNNPNLRLFRVERATALEPVNDVDARWEASAPQGAREFSAVGYGFAKILQQQLGVPVGIIQATWGGTPIQGWMSEANLKEFPETKMPAHRTVINKNHPLVLYNGMIHPLIGYAVKGVLWYQGETNRAEYAIYEKMMPSMVKNWRESWGGKDWAFYYVQLAPYKYPSAAAEAPYMREAQEKAGAQIPHSGMAICMDAGDSLTIHPANKTVVSRRLAYLALGKTYGIEGISYQNPSFKSMKLVNDTAKIAFDNAALGLTTYGKELNGFEMAGEDQTFHPAKAWITNDGVYAISDKVNKPIAVRYAFKDYIITNLCNTDGLPVAPFRTDNWAPVISK
;
A
#
# COMPACT_ATOMS: atom_id res chain seq x y z
N MET A 1 -58.65 -24.76 -5.48
CA MET A 1 -59.34 -23.65 -4.78
C MET A 1 -58.53 -23.30 -3.54
N LYS A 2 -57.79 -22.18 -3.61
CA LYS A 2 -57.89 -21.00 -2.72
C LYS A 2 -57.49 -21.30 -1.27
N GLN A 3 -56.28 -20.93 -0.84
CA GLN A 3 -55.76 -19.59 -0.52
C GLN A 3 -55.79 -19.37 1.00
N VAL A 4 -54.61 -19.24 1.62
CA VAL A 4 -54.05 -17.98 2.16
C VAL A 4 -54.62 -17.64 3.53
N SER A 5 -53.77 -17.72 4.56
CA SER A 5 -53.66 -16.73 5.65
C SER A 5 -52.66 -17.23 6.71
N SER A 6 -51.38 -16.88 6.55
CA SER A 6 -50.39 -16.79 7.63
C SER A 6 -49.19 -16.00 7.14
N LEU A 7 -49.43 -14.74 6.77
CA LEU A 7 -48.37 -13.77 6.47
C LEU A 7 -48.82 -12.35 6.86
N VAL A 8 -49.37 -12.18 8.07
CA VAL A 8 -49.69 -10.86 8.63
C VAL A 8 -49.48 -10.90 10.14
N LEU A 9 -48.22 -10.97 10.59
CA LEU A 9 -47.87 -10.61 11.97
C LEU A 9 -46.36 -10.28 12.11
N PHE A 10 -45.81 -9.46 11.20
CA PHE A 10 -44.52 -8.80 11.41
C PHE A 10 -44.39 -7.56 10.51
N CYS A 11 -45.38 -6.65 10.58
CA CYS A 11 -45.36 -5.44 9.74
C CYS A 11 -45.96 -4.19 10.40
N ILE A 12 -45.90 -4.07 11.74
CA ILE A 12 -46.22 -2.79 12.41
C ILE A 12 -45.27 -2.61 13.60
N LEU A 13 -44.14 -1.94 13.36
CA LEU A 13 -43.53 -0.88 14.19
C LEU A 13 -42.11 -0.56 13.69
N CYS A 14 -42.05 -0.08 12.44
CA CYS A 14 -41.01 0.84 11.99
C CYS A 14 -41.69 1.95 11.19
N MET A 15 -42.62 2.67 11.84
CA MET A 15 -42.85 4.06 11.45
C MET A 15 -41.66 4.88 11.95
N ALA A 16 -40.49 4.64 11.33
CA ALA A 16 -39.50 5.68 11.26
C ALA A 16 -40.15 6.77 10.41
N THR A 17 -40.56 7.85 11.07
CA THR A 17 -40.94 9.10 10.40
C THR A 17 -39.95 9.33 9.27
N GLN A 18 -40.43 9.25 8.02
CA GLN A 18 -39.69 9.73 6.87
C GLN A 18 -39.43 11.20 7.14
N ALA A 19 -38.22 11.51 7.63
CA ALA A 19 -37.72 12.86 7.69
C ALA A 19 -37.84 13.41 6.27
N GLN A 20 -38.64 14.47 6.13
CA GLN A 20 -39.09 14.97 4.84
C GLN A 20 -37.84 15.48 4.09
N GLN A 21 -37.41 14.70 3.11
CA GLN A 21 -36.17 14.90 2.38
C GLN A 21 -36.02 16.35 1.91
N ILE A 22 -34.89 16.98 2.25
CA ILE A 22 -34.58 18.35 1.82
C ILE A 22 -34.56 18.40 0.28
N ASN A 23 -35.24 19.38 -0.30
CA ASN A 23 -35.14 19.68 -1.72
C ASN A 23 -33.78 20.35 -2.01
N LEU A 24 -32.75 19.51 -2.12
CA LEU A 24 -31.37 19.95 -2.28
C LEU A 24 -31.16 20.87 -3.49
N PRO A 25 -31.72 20.61 -4.69
CA PRO A 25 -31.62 21.56 -5.80
C PRO A 25 -32.14 22.96 -5.47
N ALA A 26 -33.27 23.07 -4.76
CA ALA A 26 -33.81 24.36 -4.34
C ALA A 26 -32.90 25.04 -3.29
N VAL A 27 -32.38 24.27 -2.33
CA VAL A 27 -31.45 24.77 -1.31
C VAL A 27 -30.14 25.27 -1.93
N ILE A 28 -29.58 24.57 -2.91
CA ILE A 28 -28.38 25.01 -3.61
C ILE A 28 -28.68 26.27 -4.45
N THR A 29 -29.84 26.33 -5.12
CA THR A 29 -30.26 27.54 -5.86
C THR A 29 -30.32 28.76 -4.93
N ASP A 30 -30.82 28.58 -3.72
CA ASP A 30 -30.86 29.61 -2.68
C ASP A 30 -29.45 29.99 -2.20
N ALA A 31 -28.57 29.01 -2.02
CA ALA A 31 -27.17 29.23 -1.65
C ALA A 31 -26.40 29.98 -2.75
N GLU A 32 -26.67 29.72 -4.03
CA GLU A 32 -26.12 30.49 -5.15
C GLU A 32 -26.54 31.97 -5.08
N LYS A 33 -27.82 32.25 -4.80
CA LYS A 33 -28.32 33.63 -4.65
C LYS A 33 -27.67 34.35 -3.47
N GLN A 34 -27.60 33.70 -2.31
CA GLN A 34 -26.97 34.26 -1.11
C GLN A 34 -25.48 34.50 -1.32
N THR A 35 -24.76 33.52 -1.88
CA THR A 35 -23.33 33.66 -2.16
C THR A 35 -23.06 34.75 -3.20
N GLY A 36 -23.95 34.91 -4.19
CA GLY A 36 -23.92 36.03 -5.12
C GLY A 36 -24.08 37.40 -4.44
N LEU A 37 -24.96 37.52 -3.44
CA LEU A 37 -25.06 38.72 -2.60
C LEU A 37 -23.80 38.95 -1.77
N MET A 38 -23.26 37.90 -1.14
CA MET A 38 -22.02 37.96 -0.36
C MET A 38 -20.86 38.49 -1.21
N LEU A 39 -20.70 38.00 -2.45
CA LEU A 39 -19.68 38.49 -3.38
C LEU A 39 -19.84 39.99 -3.70
N LYS A 40 -21.07 40.49 -3.82
CA LYS A 40 -21.34 41.92 -4.03
C LYS A 40 -20.96 42.76 -2.81
N GLU A 41 -21.33 42.31 -1.61
CA GLU A 41 -20.99 43.00 -0.35
C GLU A 41 -19.47 42.99 -0.08
N ILE A 42 -18.81 41.87 -0.32
CA ILE A 42 -17.34 41.78 -0.24
C ILE A 42 -16.72 42.78 -1.23
N SER A 43 -17.17 42.78 -2.49
CA SER A 43 -16.64 43.69 -3.51
C SER A 43 -16.83 45.16 -3.15
N ARG A 44 -17.95 45.51 -2.49
CA ARG A 44 -18.21 46.87 -1.99
C ARG A 44 -17.17 47.28 -0.94
N ILE A 45 -16.95 46.47 0.09
CA ILE A 45 -16.04 46.79 1.19
C ILE A 45 -14.57 46.79 0.73
N ARG A 46 -14.20 45.86 -0.14
CA ARG A 46 -12.82 45.70 -0.63
C ARG A 46 -12.35 46.85 -1.54
N LYS A 47 -13.26 47.66 -2.08
CA LYS A 47 -12.87 48.90 -2.79
C LYS A 47 -12.09 49.84 -1.88
N ASP A 48 -12.52 49.95 -0.62
CA ASP A 48 -11.91 50.85 0.37
C ASP A 48 -10.89 50.12 1.25
N LYS A 49 -11.04 48.80 1.42
CA LYS A 49 -10.20 47.95 2.28
C LYS A 49 -9.70 46.69 1.56
N PRO A 50 -8.81 46.82 0.56
CA PRO A 50 -8.38 45.71 -0.30
C PRO A 50 -7.64 44.59 0.43
N GLU A 51 -7.08 44.86 1.61
CA GLU A 51 -6.38 43.91 2.47
C GLU A 51 -7.30 42.90 3.15
N LEU A 52 -8.59 43.19 3.25
CA LEU A 52 -9.61 42.26 3.72
C LEU A 52 -10.08 41.41 2.54
N VAL A 53 -10.17 40.09 2.71
CA VAL A 53 -10.30 39.15 1.58
C VAL A 53 -11.52 38.26 1.67
N THR A 54 -12.02 37.95 2.87
CA THR A 54 -13.11 36.99 3.06
C THR A 54 -14.04 37.39 4.20
N PRO A 55 -15.33 36.99 4.15
CA PRO A 55 -16.29 37.26 5.21
C PRO A 55 -16.03 36.38 6.44
N ARG A 56 -16.32 36.93 7.62
CA ARG A 56 -16.26 36.20 8.89
C ARG A 56 -17.62 36.11 9.56
N THR A 57 -18.27 37.25 9.76
CA THR A 57 -19.55 37.37 10.48
C THR A 57 -20.24 38.69 10.17
N LEU A 58 -21.35 38.98 10.88
CA LEU A 58 -21.93 40.32 10.97
C LEU A 58 -21.56 40.98 12.30
N ASP A 59 -21.23 42.26 12.25
CA ASP A 59 -20.98 43.11 13.42
C ASP A 59 -21.94 44.30 13.36
N ASN A 60 -22.87 44.37 14.31
CA ASN A 60 -23.99 45.32 14.32
C ASN A 60 -24.76 45.38 12.98
N GLY A 61 -24.96 44.22 12.33
CA GLY A 61 -25.66 44.10 11.06
C GLY A 61 -24.81 44.38 9.80
N GLU A 62 -23.58 44.87 9.96
CA GLU A 62 -22.65 45.11 8.86
C GLU A 62 -21.71 43.92 8.62
N LEU A 63 -21.33 43.71 7.35
CA LEU A 63 -20.47 42.60 6.97
C LEU A 63 -19.04 42.82 7.47
N LYS A 64 -18.57 41.93 8.34
CA LYS A 64 -17.19 41.92 8.83
C LYS A 64 -16.33 41.04 7.95
N LEU A 65 -15.44 41.66 7.19
CA LEU A 65 -14.38 40.98 6.44
C LEU A 65 -13.11 40.83 7.27
N VAL A 66 -12.29 39.84 6.92
CA VAL A 66 -10.99 39.57 7.54
C VAL A 66 -9.89 39.50 6.50
N ALA A 67 -8.67 39.86 6.90
CA ALA A 67 -7.48 39.60 6.11
C ALA A 67 -7.18 38.10 6.05
N SER A 68 -6.39 37.67 5.05
CA SER A 68 -6.02 36.26 4.86
C SER A 68 -5.33 35.63 6.07
N ARG A 69 -4.73 36.42 6.96
CA ARG A 69 -4.06 35.90 8.16
C ARG A 69 -5.02 35.33 9.20
N ASP A 70 -6.27 35.78 9.20
CA ASP A 70 -7.30 35.32 10.11
C ASP A 70 -7.59 33.82 9.89
N TRP A 71 -7.86 33.09 10.96
CA TRP A 71 -8.08 31.65 10.92
C TRP A 71 -9.32 31.26 10.09
N THR A 72 -10.31 32.16 9.94
CA THR A 72 -11.53 31.86 9.17
C THR A 72 -11.39 32.10 7.67
N SER A 73 -10.23 32.52 7.18
CA SER A 73 -10.11 33.01 5.80
C SER A 73 -10.27 31.93 4.73
N GLY A 74 -10.11 30.65 5.07
CA GLY A 74 -10.20 29.54 4.12
C GLY A 74 -11.62 29.03 3.87
N PHE A 75 -12.60 29.40 4.70
CA PHE A 75 -13.94 28.82 4.64
C PHE A 75 -14.78 29.32 3.46
N PHE A 76 -14.78 30.64 3.20
CA PHE A 76 -15.52 31.20 2.07
C PHE A 76 -15.07 30.71 0.69
N PRO A 77 -13.77 30.67 0.34
CA PRO A 77 -13.34 30.02 -0.90
C PRO A 77 -13.72 28.54 -0.95
N GLY A 78 -13.77 27.85 0.19
CA GLY A 78 -14.32 26.50 0.30
C GLY A 78 -15.80 26.40 -0.09
N VAL A 79 -16.65 27.33 0.35
CA VAL A 79 -18.07 27.41 -0.07
C VAL A 79 -18.19 27.59 -1.58
N LEU A 80 -17.37 28.45 -2.18
CA LEU A 80 -17.34 28.66 -3.63
C LEU A 80 -16.96 27.37 -4.38
N TRP A 81 -15.97 26.62 -3.86
CA TRP A 81 -15.62 25.31 -4.42
C TRP A 81 -16.75 24.29 -4.29
N PHE A 82 -17.50 24.28 -3.18
CA PHE A 82 -18.65 23.39 -3.01
C PHE A 82 -19.81 23.74 -3.96
N LEU A 83 -20.05 25.02 -4.23
CA LEU A 83 -21.01 25.44 -5.25
C LEU A 83 -20.58 24.95 -6.64
N TYR A 84 -19.29 25.09 -6.98
CA TYR A 84 -18.77 24.54 -8.24
C TYR A 84 -18.92 23.01 -8.31
N GLU A 85 -18.58 22.29 -7.24
CA GLU A 85 -18.68 20.83 -7.17
C GLU A 85 -20.11 20.34 -7.43
N TYR A 86 -21.12 21.03 -6.90
CA TYR A 86 -22.52 20.65 -7.12
C TYR A 86 -23.04 21.06 -8.49
N THR A 87 -22.77 22.30 -8.91
CA THR A 87 -23.45 22.92 -10.06
C THR A 87 -22.71 22.71 -11.37
N GLY A 88 -21.39 22.49 -11.33
CA GLY A 88 -20.51 22.47 -12.51
C GLY A 88 -20.34 23.83 -13.19
N LYS A 89 -20.92 24.91 -12.65
CA LYS A 89 -20.95 26.23 -13.27
C LYS A 89 -19.59 26.93 -13.24
N PRO A 90 -19.04 27.37 -14.40
CA PRO A 90 -17.71 27.98 -14.47
C PRO A 90 -17.52 29.24 -13.63
N GLU A 91 -18.57 30.04 -13.43
CA GLU A 91 -18.50 31.27 -12.64
C GLU A 91 -18.12 30.98 -11.18
N TRP A 92 -18.61 29.90 -10.58
CA TRP A 92 -18.24 29.53 -9.21
C TRP A 92 -16.81 29.04 -9.14
N LYS A 93 -16.33 28.35 -10.17
CA LYS A 93 -14.92 27.95 -10.26
C LYS A 93 -14.01 29.18 -10.32
N GLU A 94 -14.32 30.16 -11.15
CA GLU A 94 -13.53 31.39 -11.29
C GLU A 94 -13.47 32.19 -9.97
N GLN A 95 -14.61 32.34 -9.30
CA GLN A 95 -14.66 32.98 -7.99
C GLN A 95 -13.87 32.16 -6.97
N ALA A 96 -14.04 30.84 -6.92
CA ALA A 96 -13.30 29.97 -6.00
C ALA A 96 -11.78 30.09 -6.20
N GLN A 97 -11.31 30.10 -7.45
CA GLN A 97 -9.89 30.31 -7.79
C GLN A 97 -9.40 31.69 -7.32
N THR A 98 -10.17 32.75 -7.54
CA THR A 98 -9.84 34.12 -7.14
C THR A 98 -9.67 34.24 -5.63
N TYR A 99 -10.66 33.78 -4.87
CA TYR A 99 -10.63 33.88 -3.41
C TYR A 99 -9.65 32.90 -2.76
N THR A 100 -9.38 31.75 -3.37
CA THR A 100 -8.31 30.84 -2.95
C THR A 100 -6.94 31.50 -3.10
N ALA A 101 -6.70 32.22 -4.20
CA ALA A 101 -5.43 32.90 -4.44
C ALA A 101 -5.08 33.95 -3.37
N PHE A 102 -6.07 34.63 -2.78
CA PHE A 102 -5.84 35.57 -1.67
C PHE A 102 -5.21 34.92 -0.43
N ILE A 103 -5.37 33.61 -0.27
CA ILE A 103 -4.87 32.86 0.89
C ILE A 103 -3.44 32.36 0.67
N GLU A 104 -2.91 32.39 -0.58
CA GLU A 104 -1.62 31.78 -0.90
C GLU A 104 -0.46 32.28 -0.02
N LYS A 105 -0.44 33.59 0.28
CA LYS A 105 0.62 34.20 1.08
C LYS A 105 0.72 33.65 2.52
N GLU A 106 -0.30 32.95 2.98
CA GLU A 106 -0.33 32.34 4.31
C GLU A 106 0.39 31.00 4.37
N LYS A 107 0.83 30.42 3.24
CA LYS A 107 1.51 29.11 3.20
C LYS A 107 2.78 29.02 4.07
N THR A 108 3.35 30.17 4.44
CA THR A 108 4.50 30.31 5.33
C THR A 108 4.17 30.92 6.69
N ASN A 109 2.90 31.04 7.06
CA ASN A 109 2.47 31.58 8.35
C ASN A 109 2.69 30.58 9.48
N ALA A 110 3.91 30.55 10.02
CA ALA A 110 4.31 29.62 11.07
C ALA A 110 3.78 30.01 12.47
N GLY A 111 3.01 31.08 12.64
CA GLY A 111 2.54 31.58 13.94
C GLY A 111 1.23 30.96 14.46
N THR A 112 0.60 30.08 13.68
CA THR A 112 -0.69 29.45 14.02
C THR A 112 -0.75 27.99 13.56
N HIS A 113 -1.55 27.19 14.25
CA HIS A 113 -1.93 25.85 13.80
C HIS A 113 -3.05 25.83 12.74
N ASP A 114 -3.77 26.94 12.55
CA ASP A 114 -4.96 27.07 11.67
C ASP A 114 -4.66 26.98 10.16
N MET A 115 -3.48 26.46 9.80
CA MET A 115 -3.05 26.28 8.43
C MET A 115 -3.97 25.32 7.66
N GLY A 116 -4.54 24.32 8.33
CA GLY A 116 -5.53 23.44 7.73
C GLY A 116 -6.83 24.18 7.38
N PHE A 117 -7.39 24.96 8.30
CA PHE A 117 -8.58 25.77 8.02
C PHE A 117 -8.34 26.80 6.91
N LYS A 118 -7.21 27.49 6.95
CA LYS A 118 -6.90 28.53 5.95
C LYS A 118 -6.61 27.92 4.58
N VAL A 119 -5.67 26.99 4.52
CA VAL A 119 -5.12 26.47 3.26
C VAL A 119 -5.86 25.22 2.79
N TYR A 120 -6.16 24.27 3.65
CA TYR A 120 -6.73 23.00 3.20
C TYR A 120 -8.21 23.12 2.82
N CYS A 121 -9.01 23.92 3.55
CA CYS A 121 -10.39 24.20 3.15
C CYS A 121 -10.50 24.92 1.78
N SER A 122 -9.46 25.68 1.39
CA SER A 122 -9.39 26.41 0.13
C SER A 122 -8.62 25.63 -0.95
N PHE A 123 -7.29 25.62 -0.89
CA PHE A 123 -6.40 24.92 -1.81
C PHE A 123 -6.59 23.40 -1.82
N GLY A 124 -6.86 22.78 -0.67
CA GLY A 124 -7.12 21.34 -0.59
C GLY A 124 -8.37 20.94 -1.38
N THR A 125 -9.46 21.69 -1.19
CA THR A 125 -10.71 21.53 -1.96
C THR A 125 -10.49 21.80 -3.44
N GLY A 126 -9.81 22.89 -3.79
CA GLY A 126 -9.47 23.21 -5.18
C GLY A 126 -8.64 22.11 -5.83
N PHE A 127 -7.60 21.62 -5.17
CA PHE A 127 -6.74 20.55 -5.68
C PHE A 127 -7.52 19.25 -5.90
N ARG A 128 -8.43 18.90 -4.99
CA ARG A 128 -9.32 17.74 -5.14
C ARG A 128 -10.18 17.83 -6.41
N LEU A 129 -10.64 19.02 -6.78
CA LEU A 129 -11.55 19.23 -7.91
C LEU A 129 -10.84 19.49 -9.24
N THR A 130 -9.63 20.05 -9.23
CA THR A 130 -8.93 20.49 -10.46
C THR A 130 -7.64 19.74 -10.74
N ASN A 131 -7.05 19.07 -9.74
CA ASN A 131 -5.71 18.49 -9.79
C ASN A 131 -4.61 19.50 -10.21
N ASP A 132 -4.81 20.79 -9.91
CA ASP A 132 -3.85 21.84 -10.29
C ASP A 132 -2.52 21.69 -9.52
N PRO A 133 -1.38 21.52 -10.22
CA PRO A 133 -0.08 21.36 -9.56
C PRO A 133 0.36 22.56 -8.72
N LYS A 134 -0.15 23.78 -8.99
CA LYS A 134 0.13 24.96 -8.16
C LYS A 134 -0.47 24.80 -6.77
N TYR A 135 -1.69 24.27 -6.67
CA TYR A 135 -2.34 24.02 -5.39
C TYR A 135 -1.60 22.93 -4.60
N LYS A 136 -1.12 21.88 -5.29
CA LYS A 136 -0.27 20.85 -4.67
C LYS A 136 0.97 21.48 -4.01
N ALA A 137 1.65 22.40 -4.69
CA ALA A 137 2.83 23.06 -4.13
C ALA A 137 2.50 23.87 -2.86
N VAL A 138 1.39 24.62 -2.87
CA VAL A 138 0.93 25.40 -1.71
C VAL A 138 0.57 24.52 -0.52
N ILE A 139 -0.11 23.39 -0.76
CA ILE A 139 -0.47 22.40 0.27
C ILE A 139 0.80 21.84 0.93
N ILE A 140 1.79 21.44 0.14
CA ILE A 140 3.04 20.86 0.65
C ILE A 140 3.83 21.89 1.48
N GLU A 141 3.93 23.13 1.00
CA GLU A 141 4.62 24.19 1.74
C GLU A 141 3.92 24.48 3.07
N SER A 142 2.60 24.58 3.05
CA SER A 142 1.79 24.84 4.24
C SER A 142 1.87 23.71 5.26
N ALA A 143 1.95 22.46 4.79
CA ALA A 143 2.16 21.30 5.65
C ALA A 143 3.54 21.34 6.33
N ARG A 144 4.60 21.75 5.61
CA ARG A 144 5.92 21.97 6.19
C ARG A 144 5.88 23.07 7.27
N THR A 145 5.22 24.18 6.97
CA THR A 145 5.01 25.29 7.91
C THR A 145 4.27 24.82 9.17
N LEU A 146 3.15 24.11 9.02
CA LEU A 146 2.39 23.57 10.16
C LEU A 146 3.21 22.56 10.97
N ALA A 147 3.95 21.68 10.30
CA ALA A 147 4.81 20.68 10.95
C ALA A 147 5.93 21.33 11.79
N SER A 148 6.41 22.53 11.43
CA SER A 148 7.43 23.24 12.22
C SER A 148 6.97 23.63 13.63
N ARG A 149 5.65 23.66 13.88
CA ARG A 149 5.06 23.94 15.19
C ARG A 149 4.94 22.70 16.09
N PHE A 150 5.35 21.53 15.60
CA PHE A 150 5.33 20.29 16.36
C PHE A 150 6.48 20.24 17.38
N ASN A 151 6.17 19.92 18.64
CA ASN A 151 7.16 19.63 19.66
C ASN A 151 7.17 18.11 19.93
N PRO A 152 8.29 17.40 19.67
CA PRO A 152 8.36 15.95 19.84
C PRO A 152 8.28 15.49 21.30
N THR A 153 8.66 16.33 22.26
CA THR A 153 8.57 16.03 23.70
C THR A 153 7.12 16.07 24.18
N VAL A 154 6.36 17.08 23.74
CA VAL A 154 4.92 17.17 24.03
C VAL A 154 4.15 16.15 23.19
N GLY A 155 4.59 15.88 21.97
CA GLY A 155 3.90 15.02 21.01
C GLY A 155 2.74 15.71 20.30
N CYS A 156 2.63 17.04 20.37
CA CYS A 156 1.57 17.85 19.76
C CYS A 156 2.12 19.03 18.95
N ILE A 157 1.22 19.63 18.17
CA ILE A 157 1.43 20.89 17.44
C ILE A 157 0.95 22.01 18.36
N ARG A 158 1.76 23.07 18.53
CA ARG A 158 1.39 24.23 19.35
C ARG A 158 0.30 25.04 18.66
N SER A 159 -0.80 25.31 19.35
CA SER A 159 -1.95 25.98 18.72
C SER A 159 -1.71 27.45 18.40
N TRP A 160 -1.16 28.23 19.35
CA TRP A 160 -0.85 29.65 19.16
C TRP A 160 0.36 30.09 19.98
N ASP A 161 0.88 31.29 19.66
CA ASP A 161 2.06 31.87 20.31
C ASP A 161 1.75 33.04 21.27
N HIS A 162 0.49 33.48 21.35
CA HIS A 162 0.08 34.54 22.28
C HIS A 162 -0.19 34.00 23.69
N SER A 163 -0.35 34.90 24.66
CA SER A 163 -0.67 34.57 26.07
C SER A 163 0.35 33.61 26.72
N LYS A 164 1.64 33.82 26.44
CA LYS A 164 2.75 33.01 26.99
C LYS A 164 2.85 33.11 28.52
N ASP A 165 2.30 34.16 29.10
CA ASP A 165 2.11 34.34 30.54
C ASP A 165 1.09 33.34 31.14
N LYS A 166 0.18 32.81 30.31
CA LYS A 166 -0.89 31.89 30.75
C LYS A 166 -0.57 30.44 30.44
N TRP A 167 0.06 30.16 29.31
CA TRP A 167 0.34 28.82 28.79
C TRP A 167 1.72 28.73 28.14
N ASP A 168 2.54 27.76 28.57
CA ASP A 168 3.80 27.44 27.90
C ASP A 168 3.54 26.81 26.52
N PHE A 169 2.86 25.66 26.47
CA PHE A 169 2.51 24.97 25.22
C PHE A 169 1.00 24.65 25.16
N PRO A 170 0.16 25.59 24.69
CA PRO A 170 -1.28 25.35 24.57
C PRO A 170 -1.62 24.50 23.33
N VAL A 171 -2.47 23.50 23.53
CA VAL A 171 -3.09 22.68 22.48
C VAL A 171 -4.60 22.72 22.62
N ILE A 172 -5.30 23.11 21.56
CA ILE A 172 -6.77 23.19 21.50
C ILE A 172 -7.38 22.10 20.60
N ILE A 173 -8.64 21.74 20.87
CA ILE A 173 -9.29 20.57 20.25
C ILE A 173 -9.55 20.73 18.73
N ASP A 174 -9.77 21.95 18.27
CA ASP A 174 -9.80 22.36 16.85
C ASP A 174 -8.50 22.05 16.10
N ASN A 175 -7.36 21.92 16.80
CA ASN A 175 -6.11 21.50 16.16
C ASN A 175 -6.21 20.12 15.50
N MET A 176 -7.18 19.29 15.93
CA MET A 176 -7.50 18.01 15.26
C MET A 176 -7.92 18.20 13.80
N MET A 177 -8.63 19.28 13.49
CA MET A 177 -9.11 19.57 12.13
C MET A 177 -7.94 19.90 11.19
N ASN A 178 -6.88 20.49 11.74
CA ASN A 178 -5.72 20.94 10.98
C ASN A 178 -4.76 19.79 10.60
N LEU A 179 -4.92 18.61 11.20
CA LEU A 179 -4.10 17.42 10.89
C LEU A 179 -4.38 16.88 9.48
N GLU A 180 -5.54 17.19 8.91
CA GLU A 180 -5.91 16.79 7.55
C GLU A 180 -4.89 17.28 6.50
N LEU A 181 -4.36 18.49 6.68
CA LEU A 181 -3.31 19.06 5.84
C LEU A 181 -2.05 18.18 5.85
N LEU A 182 -1.65 17.68 7.02
CA LEU A 182 -0.47 16.84 7.18
C LEU A 182 -0.68 15.44 6.58
N PHE A 183 -1.85 14.85 6.79
CA PHE A 183 -2.18 13.56 6.18
C PHE A 183 -2.21 13.64 4.65
N ALA A 184 -2.79 14.71 4.09
CA ALA A 184 -2.79 14.97 2.66
C ALA A 184 -1.36 15.15 2.13
N ALA A 185 -0.51 15.89 2.83
CA ALA A 185 0.88 16.08 2.44
C ALA A 185 1.67 14.75 2.42
N THR A 186 1.45 13.83 3.37
CA THR A 186 2.03 12.48 3.30
C THR A 186 1.62 11.74 2.04
N GLN A 187 0.34 11.77 1.66
CA GLN A 187 -0.11 11.11 0.42
C GLN A 187 0.52 11.73 -0.83
N LEU A 188 0.67 13.06 -0.85
CA LEU A 188 1.19 13.82 -1.99
C LEU A 188 2.71 13.71 -2.19
N THR A 189 3.46 13.53 -1.10
CA THR A 189 4.94 13.54 -1.08
C THR A 189 5.56 12.19 -0.79
N ARG A 190 4.80 11.26 -0.20
CA ARG A 190 5.28 10.03 0.44
C ARG A 190 6.23 10.25 1.62
N ASP A 191 6.36 11.49 2.09
CA ASP A 191 7.09 11.80 3.32
C ASP A 191 6.27 11.37 4.54
N SER A 192 6.84 10.42 5.29
CA SER A 192 6.23 9.84 6.48
C SER A 192 6.34 10.76 7.71
N ALA A 193 7.11 11.84 7.66
CA ALA A 193 7.23 12.79 8.76
C ALA A 193 5.88 13.46 9.10
N TYR A 194 5.13 13.92 8.09
CA TYR A 194 3.82 14.55 8.31
C TYR A 194 2.82 13.59 8.97
N TYR A 195 2.79 12.33 8.51
CA TYR A 195 1.97 11.27 9.11
C TYR A 195 2.34 11.01 10.57
N ARG A 196 3.64 10.87 10.88
CA ARG A 196 4.09 10.64 12.26
C ARG A 196 3.70 11.80 13.19
N ILE A 197 3.85 13.04 12.73
CA ILE A 197 3.45 14.23 13.47
C ILE A 197 1.94 14.24 13.72
N ALA A 198 1.13 14.00 12.68
CA ALA A 198 -0.32 14.00 12.79
C ALA A 198 -0.83 12.89 13.73
N VAL A 199 -0.30 11.67 13.60
CA VAL A 199 -0.64 10.55 14.48
C VAL A 199 -0.18 10.80 15.92
N SER A 200 1.01 11.35 16.13
CA SER A 200 1.48 11.72 17.47
C SER A 200 0.53 12.72 18.12
N HIS A 201 0.14 13.76 17.37
CA HIS A 201 -0.80 14.77 17.85
C HIS A 201 -2.14 14.12 18.23
N ALA A 202 -2.74 13.36 17.31
CA ALA A 202 -4.05 12.74 17.53
C ALA A 202 -4.07 11.78 18.73
N ASN A 203 -3.01 10.98 18.91
CA ASN A 203 -2.86 10.08 20.06
C ASN A 203 -2.74 10.86 21.38
N THR A 204 -1.96 11.94 21.39
CA THR A 204 -1.74 12.75 22.60
C THR A 204 -2.99 13.52 22.98
N THR A 205 -3.69 14.10 22.01
CA THR A 205 -5.00 14.74 22.21
C THR A 205 -6.02 13.73 22.74
N MET A 206 -6.05 12.50 22.21
CA MET A 206 -7.01 11.47 22.66
C MET A 206 -6.81 11.12 24.13
N LYS A 207 -5.55 11.08 24.57
CA LYS A 207 -5.17 10.79 25.95
C LYS A 207 -5.54 11.91 26.93
N ASN A 208 -5.39 13.17 26.53
CA ASN A 208 -5.34 14.28 27.48
C ASN A 208 -6.52 15.26 27.40
N HIS A 209 -7.17 15.39 26.23
CA HIS A 209 -8.29 16.31 26.02
C HIS A 209 -9.64 15.74 26.40
N PHE A 210 -9.77 14.45 26.66
CA PHE A 210 -11.06 13.81 26.94
C PHE A 210 -11.25 13.51 28.41
N ARG A 211 -12.47 13.75 28.90
CA ARG A 211 -12.97 13.27 30.19
C ARG A 211 -13.48 11.83 30.03
N PRO A 212 -13.71 11.10 31.14
CA PRO A 212 -14.18 9.71 31.07
C PRO A 212 -15.51 9.50 30.35
N ASP A 213 -16.36 10.53 30.27
CA ASP A 213 -17.65 10.52 29.57
C ASP A 213 -17.53 10.92 28.09
N TYR A 214 -16.31 11.09 27.59
CA TYR A 214 -15.98 11.51 26.23
C TYR A 214 -16.34 12.95 25.87
N SER A 215 -16.75 13.77 26.84
CA SER A 215 -16.71 15.22 26.69
C SER A 215 -15.25 15.68 26.59
N SER A 216 -14.98 16.62 25.69
CA SER A 216 -13.63 17.21 25.54
C SER A 216 -13.46 18.51 26.32
N TYR A 217 -12.26 18.72 26.87
CA TYR A 217 -11.75 20.04 27.21
C TYR A 217 -11.47 20.83 25.93
N HIS A 218 -11.57 22.15 26.00
CA HIS A 218 -11.16 23.00 24.89
C HIS A 218 -9.64 23.11 24.84
N VAL A 219 -8.98 23.54 25.93
CA VAL A 219 -7.53 23.78 25.97
C VAL A 219 -6.85 22.82 26.94
N VAL A 220 -5.75 22.20 26.50
CA VAL A 220 -4.80 21.51 27.37
C VAL A 220 -3.44 22.16 27.19
N ALA A 221 -2.85 22.64 28.29
CA ALA A 221 -1.53 23.21 28.31
C ALA A 221 -0.50 22.20 28.81
N TYR A 222 0.65 22.17 28.16
CA TYR A 222 1.77 21.29 28.48
C TYR A 222 3.00 22.11 28.86
N ASP A 223 3.84 21.51 29.70
CA ASP A 223 5.23 21.91 29.88
C ASP A 223 6.01 21.45 28.64
N SER A 224 6.62 22.40 27.93
CA SER A 224 7.27 22.16 26.63
C SER A 224 8.57 21.35 26.74
N LEU A 225 9.16 21.24 27.93
CA LEU A 225 10.41 20.55 28.20
C LEU A 225 10.22 19.11 28.65
N THR A 226 9.10 18.81 29.31
CA THR A 226 8.80 17.50 29.91
C THR A 226 7.61 16.79 29.28
N GLY A 227 6.76 17.50 28.55
CA GLY A 227 5.54 16.96 27.94
C GLY A 227 4.42 16.65 28.93
N LYS A 228 4.54 17.07 30.19
CA LYS A 228 3.51 16.87 31.22
C LYS A 228 2.36 17.86 31.02
N VAL A 229 1.13 17.40 31.28
CA VAL A 229 -0.06 18.27 31.30
C VAL A 229 0.01 19.17 32.55
N GLU A 230 -0.05 20.48 32.34
CA GLU A 230 -0.08 21.46 33.43
C GLU A 230 -1.52 21.85 33.78
N LYS A 231 -2.35 22.12 32.77
CA LYS A 231 -3.70 22.67 32.94
C LYS A 231 -4.65 22.09 31.91
N ARG A 232 -5.91 21.90 32.31
CA ARG A 232 -7.05 21.59 31.42
C ARG A 232 -8.11 22.66 31.63
N GLN A 233 -8.45 23.40 30.58
CA GLN A 233 -9.23 24.64 30.70
C GLN A 233 -10.15 24.84 29.50
N THR A 234 -10.90 25.93 29.55
CA THR A 234 -11.67 26.45 28.42
C THR A 234 -11.25 27.86 28.07
N HIS A 235 -11.39 28.21 26.79
CA HIS A 235 -11.27 29.58 26.31
C HIS A 235 -12.60 30.15 25.78
N GLN A 236 -13.49 29.30 25.25
CA GLN A 236 -14.77 29.70 24.61
C GLN A 236 -16.01 28.98 25.18
N GLY A 237 -15.82 27.91 25.96
CA GLY A 237 -16.90 27.23 26.66
C GLY A 237 -17.34 27.94 27.93
N TYR A 238 -18.46 27.51 28.50
CA TYR A 238 -19.02 28.08 29.72
C TYR A 238 -18.07 27.99 30.94
N SER A 239 -17.44 26.84 31.17
CA SER A 239 -16.48 26.62 32.27
C SER A 239 -15.38 25.63 31.85
N HIS A 240 -14.35 25.44 32.68
CA HIS A 240 -13.27 24.47 32.40
C HIS A 240 -13.80 23.03 32.34
N GLU A 241 -14.85 22.74 33.09
CA GLU A 241 -15.49 21.43 33.22
C GLU A 241 -16.60 21.23 32.19
N SER A 242 -17.06 22.28 31.51
CA SER A 242 -18.16 22.17 30.55
C SER A 242 -17.76 21.55 29.20
N ALA A 243 -18.77 21.06 28.48
CA ALA A 243 -18.66 20.57 27.12
C ALA A 243 -19.11 21.63 26.10
N TRP A 244 -18.15 22.47 25.68
CA TRP A 244 -18.36 23.42 24.59
C TRP A 244 -18.75 22.72 23.27
N SER A 245 -19.88 23.09 22.67
CA SER A 245 -20.52 22.26 21.64
C SER A 245 -19.70 22.16 20.35
N ARG A 246 -19.10 23.27 19.90
CA ARG A 246 -18.19 23.25 18.75
C ARG A 246 -16.88 22.53 19.01
N GLY A 247 -16.40 22.51 20.25
CA GLY A 247 -15.26 21.67 20.66
C GLY A 247 -15.56 20.18 20.52
N GLN A 248 -16.79 19.76 20.85
CA GLN A 248 -17.24 18.38 20.61
C GLN A 248 -17.38 18.09 19.12
N ALA A 249 -17.85 19.07 18.34
CA ALA A 249 -17.94 18.95 16.88
C ALA A 249 -16.56 18.70 16.23
N TRP A 250 -15.55 19.47 16.64
CA TRP A 250 -14.16 19.27 16.17
C TRP A 250 -13.56 17.94 16.60
N ALA A 251 -13.87 17.47 17.82
CA ALA A 251 -13.45 16.15 18.25
C ALA A 251 -14.07 15.04 17.37
N LEU A 252 -15.39 15.07 17.17
CA LEU A 252 -16.10 14.10 16.35
C LEU A 252 -15.55 14.06 14.92
N TYR A 253 -15.49 15.23 14.27
CA TYR A 253 -15.01 15.34 12.90
C TYR A 253 -13.53 14.94 12.81
N GLY A 254 -12.69 15.48 13.68
CA GLY A 254 -11.24 15.27 13.66
C GLY A 254 -10.85 13.80 13.82
N TYR A 255 -11.49 13.05 14.74
CA TYR A 255 -11.22 11.62 14.88
C TYR A 255 -11.80 10.79 13.74
N THR A 256 -12.95 11.17 13.19
CA THR A 256 -13.50 10.56 11.97
C THR A 256 -12.51 10.72 10.81
N MET A 257 -11.96 11.93 10.63
CA MET A 257 -10.95 12.24 9.62
C MET A 257 -9.64 11.48 9.86
N CYS A 258 -9.16 11.38 11.10
CA CYS A 258 -7.98 10.59 11.43
C CYS A 258 -8.17 9.11 11.03
N TYR A 259 -9.35 8.53 11.28
CA TYR A 259 -9.66 7.17 10.84
C TYR A 259 -9.66 7.03 9.31
N ARG A 260 -10.19 8.01 8.57
CA ARG A 260 -10.17 8.01 7.09
C ARG A 260 -8.76 7.80 6.54
N PHE A 261 -7.76 8.48 7.10
CA PHE A 261 -6.38 8.42 6.61
C PHE A 261 -5.55 7.28 7.17
N THR A 262 -5.83 6.83 8.39
CA THR A 262 -4.96 5.87 9.10
C THR A 262 -5.53 4.46 9.13
N ARG A 263 -6.85 4.31 9.05
CA ARG A 263 -7.60 3.08 9.33
C ARG A 263 -7.34 2.49 10.72
N ASP A 264 -6.82 3.30 11.64
CA ASP A 264 -6.58 2.88 13.02
C ASP A 264 -7.91 2.88 13.80
N LYS A 265 -8.36 1.68 14.19
CA LYS A 265 -9.64 1.47 14.86
C LYS A 265 -9.83 2.30 16.13
N ARG A 266 -8.74 2.68 16.81
CA ARG A 266 -8.80 3.55 18.01
C ARG A 266 -9.44 4.90 17.70
N TYR A 267 -9.18 5.47 16.53
CA TYR A 267 -9.81 6.73 16.10
C TYR A 267 -11.28 6.55 15.73
N LEU A 268 -11.65 5.40 15.16
CA LEU A 268 -13.06 5.08 14.88
C LEU A 268 -13.84 4.96 16.19
N GLU A 269 -13.32 4.20 17.16
CA GLU A 269 -13.92 4.04 18.48
C GLU A 269 -14.06 5.39 19.19
N GLN A 270 -13.00 6.21 19.20
CA GLN A 270 -13.06 7.55 19.79
C GLN A 270 -14.15 8.41 19.12
N ALA A 271 -14.22 8.44 17.78
CA ALA A 271 -15.25 9.20 17.07
C ALA A 271 -16.67 8.70 17.41
N GLU A 272 -16.88 7.39 17.51
CA GLU A 272 -18.17 6.80 17.91
C GLU A 272 -18.55 7.14 19.34
N HIS A 273 -17.58 7.20 20.27
CA HIS A 273 -17.83 7.60 21.65
C HIS A 273 -18.20 9.08 21.75
N VAL A 274 -17.49 9.97 21.05
CA VAL A 274 -17.83 11.40 21.00
C VAL A 274 -19.21 11.60 20.35
N ALA A 275 -19.52 10.88 19.27
CA ALA A 275 -20.85 10.92 18.65
C ALA A 275 -21.95 10.50 19.64
N GLN A 276 -21.71 9.44 20.42
CA GLN A 276 -22.66 8.98 21.43
C GLN A 276 -22.84 9.99 22.57
N PHE A 277 -21.76 10.60 23.06
CA PHE A 277 -21.84 11.69 24.04
C PHE A 277 -22.76 12.81 23.53
N ILE A 278 -22.50 13.31 22.32
CA ILE A 278 -23.28 14.39 21.71
C ILE A 278 -24.75 13.99 21.56
N LEU A 279 -25.02 12.85 20.93
CA LEU A 279 -26.38 12.45 20.53
C LEU A 279 -27.26 11.99 21.69
N ASN A 280 -26.65 11.50 22.77
CA ASN A 280 -27.33 11.07 23.98
C ASN A 280 -27.32 12.15 25.07
N HIS A 281 -26.73 13.32 24.82
CA HIS A 281 -26.66 14.37 25.82
C HIS A 281 -28.08 14.83 26.20
N PRO A 282 -28.45 14.87 27.49
CA PRO A 282 -29.82 15.15 27.92
C PRO A 282 -30.28 16.57 27.55
N ARG A 283 -29.33 17.49 27.33
CA ARG A 283 -29.58 18.87 26.91
C ARG A 283 -29.45 19.08 25.39
N LEU A 284 -29.24 18.02 24.60
CA LEU A 284 -29.33 18.13 23.14
C LEU A 284 -30.82 18.35 22.77
N PRO A 285 -31.17 19.46 22.11
CA PRO A 285 -32.56 19.77 21.82
C PRO A 285 -33.15 18.87 20.73
N LYS A 286 -34.49 18.88 20.59
CA LYS A 286 -35.21 18.01 19.64
C LYS A 286 -34.85 18.27 18.17
N ASP A 287 -34.57 19.51 17.80
CA ASP A 287 -34.10 19.91 16.46
C ASP A 287 -32.62 19.50 16.21
N LYS A 288 -31.95 18.94 17.23
CA LYS A 288 -30.54 18.53 17.23
C LYS A 288 -29.55 19.65 16.92
N VAL A 289 -29.95 20.92 17.01
CA VAL A 289 -29.04 22.06 16.94
C VAL A 289 -28.62 22.42 18.36
N PRO A 290 -27.36 22.18 18.77
CA PRO A 290 -26.96 22.33 20.16
C PRO A 290 -26.95 23.80 20.59
N TYR A 291 -27.06 24.02 21.89
CA TYR A 291 -26.64 25.28 22.51
C TYR A 291 -25.13 25.49 22.32
N TYR A 292 -24.64 26.72 22.52
CA TYR A 292 -23.20 27.00 22.40
C TYR A 292 -22.33 26.14 23.34
N ASP A 293 -22.89 25.67 24.45
CA ASP A 293 -22.26 24.78 25.41
C ASP A 293 -23.34 23.83 25.98
N PHE A 294 -23.01 22.55 26.12
CA PHE A 294 -23.94 21.52 26.60
C PHE A 294 -24.24 21.63 28.10
N ASP A 295 -23.41 22.36 28.87
CA ASP A 295 -23.51 22.52 30.32
C ASP A 295 -23.80 23.95 30.78
N ALA A 296 -24.13 24.86 29.86
CA ALA A 296 -24.52 26.21 30.24
C ALA A 296 -25.79 26.19 31.13
N PRO A 297 -25.76 26.85 32.30
CA PRO A 297 -26.84 26.76 33.29
C PRO A 297 -28.10 27.50 32.84
N GLY A 298 -28.01 28.43 31.88
CA GLY A 298 -29.15 29.19 31.38
C GLY A 298 -30.04 28.41 30.40
N ILE A 299 -29.72 27.15 30.06
CA ILE A 299 -30.53 26.34 29.15
C ILE A 299 -31.96 26.20 29.72
N PRO A 300 -33.03 26.47 28.94
CA PRO A 300 -33.06 26.56 27.47
C PRO A 300 -32.90 27.96 26.85
N ASN A 301 -32.62 29.00 27.63
CA ASN A 301 -32.51 30.41 27.17
C ASN A 301 -31.13 30.79 26.65
N GLU A 302 -30.22 29.82 26.52
CA GLU A 302 -28.88 30.04 25.99
C GLU A 302 -28.90 30.13 24.46
N PRO A 303 -27.95 30.84 23.83
CA PRO A 303 -27.89 30.91 22.39
C PRO A 303 -27.49 29.57 21.78
N ARG A 304 -27.97 29.35 20.56
CA ARG A 304 -27.64 28.18 19.74
C ARG A 304 -26.26 28.31 19.13
N ASP A 305 -25.74 27.18 18.64
CA ASP A 305 -24.60 27.19 17.75
C ASP A 305 -24.86 26.34 16.50
N ALA A 306 -25.42 26.99 15.48
CA ALA A 306 -25.65 26.37 14.18
C ALA A 306 -24.35 25.87 13.51
N SER A 307 -23.21 26.51 13.80
CA SER A 307 -21.90 26.08 13.30
C SER A 307 -21.47 24.72 13.86
N ALA A 308 -21.73 24.47 15.14
CA ALA A 308 -21.50 23.17 15.76
C ALA A 308 -22.40 22.10 15.13
N ALA A 309 -23.70 22.38 14.94
CA ALA A 309 -24.61 21.45 14.27
C ALA A 309 -24.16 21.10 12.85
N ALA A 310 -23.75 22.09 12.06
CA ALA A 310 -23.29 21.89 10.70
C ALA A 310 -22.03 20.99 10.64
N CYS A 311 -21.05 21.25 11.51
CA CYS A 311 -19.86 20.41 11.63
C CYS A 311 -20.19 18.99 12.09
N ILE A 312 -21.03 18.84 13.13
CA ILE A 312 -21.46 17.53 13.64
C ILE A 312 -22.15 16.74 12.53
N ALA A 313 -23.09 17.35 11.80
CA ALA A 313 -23.78 16.70 10.69
C ALA A 313 -22.79 16.22 9.61
N SER A 314 -21.84 17.06 9.20
CA SER A 314 -20.80 16.69 8.24
C SER A 314 -19.96 15.51 8.74
N GLY A 315 -19.52 15.55 10.00
CA GLY A 315 -18.75 14.49 10.64
C GLY A 315 -19.53 13.17 10.76
N LEU A 316 -20.80 13.22 11.17
CA LEU A 316 -21.67 12.06 11.28
C LEU A 316 -21.93 11.39 9.93
N TYR A 317 -22.11 12.15 8.85
CA TYR A 317 -22.25 11.56 7.51
C TYR A 317 -20.99 10.81 7.07
N GLU A 318 -19.80 11.25 7.46
CA GLU A 318 -18.57 10.52 7.18
C GLU A 318 -18.39 9.33 8.10
N LEU A 319 -18.64 9.48 9.40
CA LEU A 319 -18.57 8.40 10.38
C LEU A 319 -19.51 7.24 10.02
N ALA A 320 -20.71 7.56 9.51
CA ALA A 320 -21.68 6.57 9.03
C ALA A 320 -21.14 5.68 7.91
N GLN A 321 -20.10 6.10 7.18
CA GLN A 321 -19.47 5.28 6.14
C GLN A 321 -18.54 4.20 6.70
N TYR A 322 -18.21 4.28 8.00
CA TYR A 322 -17.25 3.41 8.67
C TYR A 322 -17.85 2.61 9.81
N SER A 323 -18.93 3.12 10.42
CA SER A 323 -19.56 2.55 11.60
C SER A 323 -20.65 1.52 11.29
N ASN A 324 -20.83 0.54 12.17
CA ASN A 324 -22.00 -0.35 12.17
C ASN A 324 -23.29 0.36 12.61
N LYS A 325 -23.21 1.57 13.20
CA LYS A 325 -24.33 2.43 13.58
C LYS A 325 -24.69 3.45 12.49
N ALA A 326 -24.37 3.15 11.23
CA ALA A 326 -24.57 4.02 10.08
C ALA A 326 -25.98 4.64 10.02
N ALA A 327 -27.04 3.85 10.26
CA ALA A 327 -28.41 4.33 10.22
C ALA A 327 -28.70 5.38 11.31
N THR A 328 -28.17 5.19 12.52
CA THR A 328 -28.34 6.13 13.64
C THR A 328 -27.65 7.46 13.35
N TYR A 329 -26.40 7.41 12.90
CA TYR A 329 -25.63 8.62 12.59
C TYR A 329 -26.20 9.36 11.37
N THR A 330 -26.62 8.63 10.34
CA THR A 330 -27.28 9.23 9.16
C THR A 330 -28.60 9.90 9.55
N ALA A 331 -29.43 9.26 10.38
CA ALA A 331 -30.70 9.85 10.82
C ALA A 331 -30.47 11.12 11.65
N ALA A 332 -29.51 11.10 12.59
CA ALA A 332 -29.17 12.28 13.38
C ALA A 332 -28.64 13.43 12.52
N ALA A 333 -27.75 13.14 11.56
CA ALA A 333 -27.24 14.13 10.62
C ALA A 333 -28.37 14.72 9.75
N ASN A 334 -29.29 13.89 9.25
CA ASN A 334 -30.46 14.36 8.49
C ASN A 334 -31.31 15.33 9.31
N THR A 335 -31.63 15.01 10.57
CA THR A 335 -32.38 15.92 11.44
C THR A 335 -31.67 17.26 11.66
N MET A 336 -30.34 17.24 11.82
CA MET A 336 -29.55 18.47 11.95
C MET A 336 -29.62 19.30 10.68
N VAL A 337 -29.35 18.71 9.50
CA VAL A 337 -29.39 19.45 8.23
C VAL A 337 -30.80 19.94 7.91
N GLU A 338 -31.84 19.17 8.23
CA GLU A 338 -33.24 19.59 8.05
C GLU A 338 -33.57 20.80 8.93
N SER A 339 -33.18 20.76 10.21
CA SER A 339 -33.38 21.88 11.12
C SER A 339 -32.61 23.11 10.66
N LEU A 340 -31.33 22.94 10.30
CA LEU A 340 -30.51 24.02 9.75
C LEU A 340 -31.15 24.64 8.50
N THR A 341 -31.68 23.82 7.60
CA THR A 341 -32.29 24.28 6.35
C THR A 341 -33.64 24.97 6.54
N LYS A 342 -34.48 24.46 7.46
CA LYS A 342 -35.86 24.94 7.65
C LYS A 342 -35.96 26.10 8.64
N ILE A 343 -35.11 26.12 9.66
CA ILE A 343 -35.26 27.01 10.82
C ILE A 343 -34.11 28.04 10.88
N TYR A 344 -32.88 27.63 10.60
CA TYR A 344 -31.69 28.47 10.81
C TYR A 344 -31.15 29.11 9.52
N ARG A 345 -31.76 28.84 8.37
CA ARG A 345 -31.31 29.35 7.08
C ARG A 345 -31.69 30.83 6.93
N SER A 346 -30.73 31.63 6.49
CA SER A 346 -30.92 33.06 6.24
C SER A 346 -31.95 33.29 5.12
N PRO A 347 -32.94 34.21 5.31
CA PRO A 347 -33.85 34.62 4.25
C PRO A 347 -33.09 35.19 3.03
N ILE A 348 -33.54 34.82 1.82
CA ILE A 348 -32.87 35.19 0.57
C ILE A 348 -32.79 36.70 0.41
N GLY A 349 -31.58 37.23 0.23
CA GLY A 349 -31.35 38.67 0.06
C GLY A 349 -31.00 39.40 1.37
N GLU A 350 -31.09 38.73 2.52
CA GLU A 350 -30.78 39.29 3.83
C GLU A 350 -29.41 38.85 4.35
N ASN A 351 -29.02 39.38 5.53
CA ASN A 351 -27.82 38.98 6.27
C ASN A 351 -26.54 38.98 5.44
N LYS A 352 -26.45 39.90 4.48
CA LYS A 352 -25.28 40.13 3.61
C LYS A 352 -24.79 38.87 2.89
N GLY A 353 -25.67 37.90 2.64
CA GLY A 353 -25.36 36.71 1.85
C GLY A 353 -24.88 35.49 2.64
N PHE A 354 -24.91 35.50 3.97
CA PHE A 354 -24.64 34.28 4.77
C PHE A 354 -25.74 33.23 4.57
N LEU A 355 -25.40 31.95 4.67
CA LEU A 355 -26.33 30.83 4.48
C LEU A 355 -27.09 30.49 5.77
N LEU A 356 -26.39 30.46 6.90
CA LEU A 356 -26.96 30.12 8.21
C LEU A 356 -26.88 31.28 9.21
N LEU A 357 -27.86 31.34 10.10
CA LEU A 357 -27.96 32.24 11.25
C LEU A 357 -27.69 31.49 12.57
N HIS A 358 -27.68 32.24 13.68
CA HIS A 358 -27.65 31.71 15.06
C HIS A 358 -26.46 30.79 15.37
N SER A 359 -25.27 31.20 14.97
CA SER A 359 -24.01 30.62 15.45
C SER A 359 -23.44 31.44 16.61
N THR A 360 -22.64 30.81 17.47
CA THR A 360 -22.04 31.48 18.63
C THR A 360 -20.53 31.26 18.67
N GLY A 361 -19.76 32.30 18.39
CA GLY A 361 -18.29 32.30 18.40
C GLY A 361 -17.72 32.11 19.80
N SER A 362 -17.78 33.13 20.65
CA SER A 362 -17.36 33.06 22.06
C SER A 362 -18.32 33.82 22.96
N LYS A 363 -19.25 33.10 23.58
CA LYS A 363 -20.18 33.68 24.56
C LYS A 363 -19.49 34.25 25.80
N PRO A 364 -18.50 33.59 26.43
CA PRO A 364 -17.81 34.16 27.58
C PRO A 364 -17.12 35.50 27.31
N SER A 365 -16.71 35.74 26.06
CA SER A 365 -16.10 37.00 25.62
C SER A 365 -17.09 37.99 25.01
N ASN A 366 -18.39 37.67 25.02
CA ASN A 366 -19.46 38.40 24.33
C ASN A 366 -19.11 38.73 22.86
N SER A 367 -18.51 37.78 22.16
CA SER A 367 -18.01 37.95 20.80
C SER A 367 -18.73 36.99 19.86
N GLU A 368 -19.33 37.54 18.81
CA GLU A 368 -20.00 36.76 17.76
C GLU A 368 -21.09 35.85 18.34
N VAL A 369 -21.94 36.38 19.23
CA VAL A 369 -23.04 35.64 19.87
C VAL A 369 -24.31 35.82 19.05
N ASP A 370 -24.93 34.71 18.65
CA ASP A 370 -26.17 34.68 17.86
C ASP A 370 -26.08 35.43 16.52
N VAL A 371 -25.03 35.12 15.74
CA VAL A 371 -24.73 35.75 14.45
C VAL A 371 -24.40 34.68 13.39
N PRO A 372 -24.47 35.01 12.08
CA PRO A 372 -23.92 34.13 11.06
C PRO A 372 -22.38 34.05 11.14
N LEU A 373 -21.82 32.89 10.79
CA LEU A 373 -20.38 32.64 10.81
C LEU A 373 -19.94 31.88 9.55
N SER A 374 -18.84 32.30 8.92
CA SER A 374 -18.41 31.75 7.63
C SER A 374 -18.08 30.25 7.67
N TYR A 375 -17.60 29.73 8.81
CA TYR A 375 -17.39 28.30 8.99
C TYR A 375 -18.68 27.51 9.17
N ALA A 376 -19.76 28.13 9.67
CA ALA A 376 -21.08 27.49 9.69
C ALA A 376 -21.55 27.19 8.27
N ASP A 377 -21.42 28.18 7.37
CA ASP A 377 -21.77 28.04 5.94
C ASP A 377 -20.92 26.97 5.25
N TYR A 378 -19.61 26.93 5.53
CA TYR A 378 -18.71 25.92 4.97
C TYR A 378 -19.14 24.49 5.35
N TYR A 379 -19.31 24.22 6.64
CA TYR A 379 -19.69 22.87 7.09
C TYR A 379 -21.14 22.53 6.73
N TYR A 380 -22.02 23.52 6.59
CA TYR A 380 -23.38 23.30 6.10
C TYR A 380 -23.40 22.87 4.64
N MET A 381 -22.65 23.57 3.78
CA MET A 381 -22.48 23.17 2.38
C MET A 381 -21.83 21.79 2.27
N GLU A 382 -20.80 21.51 3.07
CA GLU A 382 -20.18 20.19 3.12
C GLU A 382 -21.19 19.10 3.54
N ALA A 383 -21.98 19.35 4.60
CA ALA A 383 -23.00 18.43 5.08
C ALA A 383 -24.10 18.19 4.04
N LEU A 384 -24.53 19.22 3.29
CA LEU A 384 -25.48 19.08 2.18
C LEU A 384 -24.94 18.17 1.08
N LEU A 385 -23.67 18.33 0.69
CA LEU A 385 -23.03 17.49 -0.33
C LEU A 385 -22.82 16.06 0.16
N ARG A 386 -22.43 15.87 1.43
CA ARG A 386 -22.32 14.54 2.03
C ARG A 386 -23.68 13.86 2.16
N SER A 387 -24.74 14.60 2.50
CA SER A 387 -26.12 14.11 2.51
C SER A 387 -26.55 13.59 1.14
N LYS A 388 -26.27 14.36 0.07
CA LYS A 388 -26.47 13.92 -1.32
C LYS A 388 -25.71 12.63 -1.60
N HIS A 389 -24.44 12.54 -1.22
CA HIS A 389 -23.64 11.34 -1.45
C HIS A 389 -24.21 10.12 -0.70
N MET A 390 -24.73 10.31 0.51
CA MET A 390 -25.38 9.25 1.29
C MET A 390 -26.70 8.83 0.66
N HIS A 391 -27.53 9.77 0.21
CA HIS A 391 -28.75 9.49 -0.53
C HIS A 391 -28.47 8.78 -1.86
N ASP A 392 -27.52 9.28 -2.64
CA ASP A 392 -27.07 8.64 -3.88
C ASP A 392 -26.51 7.25 -3.59
N LYS A 393 -25.84 6.99 -2.46
CA LYS A 393 -25.44 5.62 -2.08
C LYS A 393 -26.63 4.73 -1.70
N MET A 394 -27.66 5.27 -1.06
CA MET A 394 -28.85 4.53 -0.62
C MET A 394 -29.82 4.24 -1.77
N PHE A 395 -29.87 5.09 -2.80
CA PHE A 395 -30.78 4.98 -3.95
C PHE A 395 -30.09 4.76 -5.30
N ALA A 396 -28.76 4.80 -5.37
CA ALA A 396 -28.08 4.24 -6.52
C ALA A 396 -28.36 2.74 -6.56
N LEU A 397 -28.66 2.24 -7.76
CA LEU A 397 -28.32 0.87 -8.11
C LEU A 397 -26.92 0.58 -7.54
N PRO A 398 -26.70 -0.55 -6.84
CA PRO A 398 -25.46 -0.79 -6.13
C PRO A 398 -24.29 -0.41 -7.04
N LYS A 399 -23.43 0.50 -6.55
CA LYS A 399 -22.18 0.82 -7.25
C LYS A 399 -21.56 -0.50 -7.68
N PRO A 400 -21.05 -0.63 -8.91
CA PRO A 400 -20.48 -1.89 -9.39
C PRO A 400 -19.53 -2.41 -8.32
N THR A 401 -19.96 -3.48 -7.67
CA THR A 401 -19.22 -4.11 -6.58
C THR A 401 -18.09 -4.97 -7.13
N LEU A 402 -18.17 -5.28 -8.42
CA LEU A 402 -17.16 -6.00 -9.16
C LEU A 402 -15.81 -5.27 -9.11
N LYS A 403 -14.90 -5.79 -8.29
CA LYS A 403 -13.49 -5.42 -8.22
C LYS A 403 -12.65 -6.62 -8.62
N LEU A 404 -11.61 -6.39 -9.42
CA LEU A 404 -10.62 -7.40 -9.80
C LEU A 404 -9.30 -7.12 -9.06
N PRO A 405 -8.52 -8.17 -8.72
CA PRO A 405 -7.15 -7.98 -8.22
C PRO A 405 -6.28 -7.41 -9.34
N ALA A 406 -5.20 -6.72 -8.99
CA ALA A 406 -4.30 -6.07 -9.95
C ALA A 406 -3.72 -7.03 -11.01
N ILE A 407 -3.52 -8.32 -10.65
CA ILE A 407 -3.03 -9.36 -11.56
C ILE A 407 -4.04 -9.74 -12.66
N ILE A 408 -5.34 -9.49 -12.46
CA ILE A 408 -6.40 -9.68 -13.46
C ILE A 408 -6.79 -8.32 -14.02
N ALA A 409 -6.09 -7.92 -15.08
CA ALA A 409 -6.25 -6.61 -15.70
C ALA A 409 -6.08 -6.69 -17.23
N SER A 410 -6.33 -5.57 -17.90
CA SER A 410 -5.91 -5.38 -19.30
C SER A 410 -4.40 -5.55 -19.45
N ASN A 411 -3.93 -5.87 -20.66
CA ASN A 411 -2.52 -6.17 -21.00
C ASN A 411 -1.92 -7.45 -20.39
N MET A 412 -2.69 -8.23 -19.63
CA MET A 412 -2.18 -9.46 -19.01
C MET A 412 -1.88 -10.58 -20.01
N VAL A 413 -1.13 -11.60 -19.55
CA VAL A 413 -0.94 -12.87 -20.26
C VAL A 413 -1.55 -13.99 -19.45
N LEU A 414 -2.49 -14.73 -20.01
CA LEU A 414 -3.00 -15.96 -19.41
C LEU A 414 -2.20 -17.15 -19.93
N GLN A 415 -1.92 -18.11 -19.05
CA GLN A 415 -1.27 -19.37 -19.43
C GLN A 415 -2.11 -20.09 -20.48
N GLN A 416 -1.49 -20.51 -21.59
CA GLN A 416 -2.14 -21.21 -22.69
C GLN A 416 -2.48 -22.66 -22.36
N GLN A 417 -3.43 -23.21 -23.10
CA GLN A 417 -3.81 -24.63 -23.08
C GLN A 417 -4.10 -25.19 -21.67
N THR A 418 -4.70 -24.39 -20.81
CA THR A 418 -5.10 -24.80 -19.47
C THR A 418 -6.45 -24.19 -19.06
N ASN A 419 -6.91 -24.55 -17.87
CA ASN A 419 -8.02 -23.87 -17.22
C ASN A 419 -7.43 -22.84 -16.25
N THR A 420 -7.45 -21.57 -16.65
CA THR A 420 -6.90 -20.47 -15.85
C THR A 420 -7.98 -19.88 -14.95
N PRO A 421 -7.74 -19.78 -13.63
CA PRO A 421 -8.68 -19.12 -12.72
C PRO A 421 -8.75 -17.62 -12.98
N LEU A 422 -9.96 -17.09 -12.99
CA LEU A 422 -10.27 -15.68 -12.79
C LEU A 422 -11.03 -15.54 -11.47
N TRP A 423 -10.77 -14.46 -10.74
CA TRP A 423 -11.39 -14.19 -9.45
C TRP A 423 -11.49 -12.69 -9.19
N GLY A 424 -12.23 -12.35 -8.16
CA GLY A 424 -12.37 -10.98 -7.70
C GLY A 424 -13.36 -10.89 -6.56
N TRP A 425 -13.82 -9.67 -6.34
CA TRP A 425 -14.83 -9.34 -5.35
C TRP A 425 -16.06 -8.76 -6.04
N ALA A 426 -17.22 -9.03 -5.48
CA ALA A 426 -18.51 -8.45 -5.86
C ALA A 426 -19.40 -8.39 -4.61
N ALA A 427 -20.64 -7.93 -4.75
CA ALA A 427 -21.60 -7.97 -3.67
C ALA A 427 -21.79 -9.43 -3.22
N PRO A 428 -21.98 -9.69 -1.92
CA PRO A 428 -22.29 -11.04 -1.44
C PRO A 428 -23.42 -11.66 -2.24
N ASN A 429 -23.25 -12.92 -2.65
CA ASN A 429 -24.23 -13.66 -3.45
C ASN A 429 -24.52 -13.11 -4.86
N ALA A 430 -23.77 -12.13 -5.37
CA ALA A 430 -23.96 -11.62 -6.72
C ALA A 430 -23.69 -12.70 -7.78
N ALA A 431 -24.55 -12.77 -8.80
CA ALA A 431 -24.30 -13.59 -9.99
C ALA A 431 -23.29 -12.87 -10.88
N ILE A 432 -22.21 -13.57 -11.29
CA ILE A 432 -21.14 -13.03 -12.12
C ILE A 432 -21.15 -13.77 -13.46
N THR A 433 -21.21 -13.02 -14.55
CA THR A 433 -21.04 -13.53 -15.91
C THR A 433 -19.66 -13.14 -16.43
N ILE A 434 -18.97 -14.10 -17.04
CA ILE A 434 -17.67 -13.90 -17.69
C ILE A 434 -17.82 -14.36 -19.15
N SER A 435 -17.41 -13.52 -20.11
CA SER A 435 -17.41 -13.85 -21.54
C SER A 435 -16.01 -13.67 -22.11
N THR A 436 -15.52 -14.67 -22.82
CA THR A 436 -14.17 -14.68 -23.40
C THR A 436 -14.20 -14.60 -24.92
N SER A 437 -13.46 -13.65 -25.52
CA SER A 437 -13.59 -13.38 -26.97
C SER A 437 -12.98 -14.44 -27.89
N TRP A 438 -12.03 -15.25 -27.40
CA TRP A 438 -11.33 -16.26 -28.21
C TRP A 438 -12.18 -17.47 -28.58
N ASN A 439 -13.23 -17.76 -27.80
CA ASN A 439 -14.13 -18.89 -28.05
C ASN A 439 -15.62 -18.52 -27.91
N GLN A 440 -15.93 -17.24 -27.65
CA GLN A 440 -17.27 -16.72 -27.43
C GLN A 440 -18.03 -17.46 -26.31
N LYS A 441 -17.32 -18.11 -25.39
CA LYS A 441 -17.93 -18.86 -24.30
C LYS A 441 -18.32 -17.94 -23.16
N ARG A 442 -19.50 -18.20 -22.61
CA ARG A 442 -20.02 -17.56 -21.41
C ARG A 442 -19.87 -18.52 -20.22
N TYR A 443 -19.31 -18.01 -19.13
CA TYR A 443 -19.20 -18.67 -17.83
C TYR A 443 -20.05 -17.92 -16.82
N ILE A 444 -20.67 -18.65 -15.89
CA ILE A 444 -21.49 -18.06 -14.83
C ILE A 444 -20.99 -18.62 -13.52
N THR A 445 -20.77 -17.74 -12.55
CA THR A 445 -20.44 -18.09 -11.17
C THR A 445 -21.20 -17.19 -10.21
N LYS A 446 -21.06 -17.42 -8.91
CA LYS A 446 -21.69 -16.61 -7.86
C LYS A 446 -20.64 -16.22 -6.83
N ALA A 447 -20.69 -14.98 -6.38
CA ALA A 447 -19.91 -14.55 -5.23
C ALA A 447 -20.39 -15.24 -3.95
N ASP A 448 -19.47 -15.60 -3.07
CA ASP A 448 -19.75 -16.19 -1.77
C ASP A 448 -20.38 -15.17 -0.80
N ALA A 449 -20.67 -15.60 0.43
CA ALA A 449 -21.24 -14.73 1.47
C ALA A 449 -20.31 -13.57 1.88
N LYS A 450 -19.02 -13.66 1.57
CA LYS A 450 -18.00 -12.62 1.82
C LYS A 450 -17.75 -11.75 0.57
N GLY A 451 -18.42 -12.04 -0.55
CA GLY A 451 -18.27 -11.33 -1.82
C GLY A 451 -17.14 -11.84 -2.72
N ASN A 452 -16.42 -12.91 -2.36
CA ASN A 452 -15.38 -13.46 -3.24
C ASN A 452 -16.02 -14.35 -4.31
N TRP A 453 -15.54 -14.26 -5.54
CA TRP A 453 -15.93 -15.19 -6.61
C TRP A 453 -14.70 -15.73 -7.32
N ARG A 454 -14.82 -16.94 -7.87
CA ARG A 454 -13.79 -17.59 -8.67
C ARG A 454 -14.45 -18.41 -9.77
N VAL A 455 -13.83 -18.45 -10.94
CA VAL A 455 -14.23 -19.30 -12.07
C VAL A 455 -12.99 -19.71 -12.86
N ALA A 456 -12.97 -20.93 -13.37
CA ALA A 456 -11.90 -21.36 -14.29
C ALA A 456 -12.36 -21.14 -15.74
N VAL A 457 -11.55 -20.45 -16.54
CA VAL A 457 -11.78 -20.24 -17.97
C VAL A 457 -10.78 -21.06 -18.78
N SER A 458 -11.27 -21.73 -19.82
CA SER A 458 -10.41 -22.52 -20.71
C SER A 458 -9.74 -21.61 -21.73
N THR A 459 -8.40 -21.68 -21.80
CA THR A 459 -7.56 -20.89 -22.71
C THR A 459 -7.10 -21.75 -23.90
N PRO A 460 -7.18 -21.26 -25.16
CA PRO A 460 -6.63 -21.93 -26.33
C PRO A 460 -5.09 -21.99 -26.34
N LYS A 461 -4.53 -22.42 -27.47
CA LYS A 461 -3.12 -22.17 -27.83
C LYS A 461 -2.85 -20.66 -27.87
N ALA A 462 -1.59 -20.29 -27.72
CA ALA A 462 -1.09 -18.92 -27.73
C ALA A 462 -1.65 -18.06 -28.87
N GLY A 463 -1.96 -16.80 -28.55
CA GLY A 463 -2.56 -15.84 -29.48
C GLY A 463 -3.06 -14.57 -28.77
N GLY A 464 -3.79 -13.74 -29.51
CA GLY A 464 -4.32 -12.46 -29.06
C GLY A 464 -3.99 -11.32 -30.03
N PRO A 465 -4.35 -10.07 -29.70
CA PRO A 465 -5.00 -9.65 -28.46
C PRO A 465 -6.46 -10.09 -28.39
N TYR A 466 -6.87 -10.60 -27.23
CA TYR A 466 -8.25 -10.93 -26.90
C TYR A 466 -8.83 -9.95 -25.88
N SER A 467 -10.12 -10.14 -25.57
CA SER A 467 -10.81 -9.44 -24.50
C SER A 467 -11.61 -10.41 -23.62
N ILE A 468 -11.82 -10.00 -22.37
CA ILE A 468 -12.67 -10.68 -21.40
C ILE A 468 -13.64 -9.65 -20.84
N THR A 469 -14.93 -9.94 -20.91
CA THR A 469 -15.97 -9.10 -20.27
C THR A 469 -16.48 -9.80 -19.03
N ILE A 470 -16.39 -9.13 -17.87
CA ILE A 470 -16.84 -9.63 -16.58
C ILE A 470 -17.95 -8.70 -16.08
N SER A 471 -19.08 -9.24 -15.65
CA SER A 471 -20.23 -8.43 -15.25
C SER A 471 -20.98 -9.06 -14.09
N ASP A 472 -21.30 -8.27 -13.07
CA ASP A 472 -22.40 -8.54 -12.13
C ASP A 472 -23.69 -7.90 -12.68
N THR A 473 -23.77 -6.56 -12.63
CA THR A 473 -24.79 -5.70 -13.24
C THR A 473 -24.19 -4.72 -14.25
N LYS A 474 -22.90 -4.35 -14.09
CA LYS A 474 -22.16 -3.50 -15.02
C LYS A 474 -20.95 -4.25 -15.61
N PRO A 475 -20.77 -4.24 -16.94
CA PRO A 475 -19.63 -4.92 -17.55
C PRO A 475 -18.31 -4.16 -17.31
N VAL A 476 -17.28 -4.92 -16.97
CA VAL A 476 -15.86 -4.54 -16.99
C VAL A 476 -15.19 -5.34 -18.10
N THR A 477 -14.62 -4.64 -19.08
CA THR A 477 -13.90 -5.28 -20.19
C THR A 477 -12.40 -5.16 -19.97
N LEU A 478 -11.74 -6.31 -19.87
CA LEU A 478 -10.29 -6.43 -19.93
C LEU A 478 -9.88 -6.53 -21.39
N SER A 479 -9.01 -5.66 -21.85
CA SER A 479 -8.56 -5.55 -23.24
C SER A 479 -7.09 -5.92 -23.37
N ASN A 480 -6.66 -6.27 -24.58
CA ASN A 480 -5.28 -6.67 -24.88
C ASN A 480 -4.81 -7.85 -24.00
N VAL A 481 -5.69 -8.82 -23.79
CA VAL A 481 -5.38 -10.06 -23.07
C VAL A 481 -4.68 -11.00 -24.03
N MET A 482 -3.43 -11.35 -23.74
CA MET A 482 -2.67 -12.33 -24.51
C MET A 482 -2.83 -13.72 -23.90
N ILE A 483 -2.72 -14.75 -24.73
CA ILE A 483 -2.62 -16.15 -24.30
C ILE A 483 -1.23 -16.63 -24.68
N GLY A 484 -0.51 -17.23 -23.74
CA GLY A 484 0.90 -17.56 -23.92
C GLY A 484 1.50 -18.29 -22.72
N GLU A 485 2.78 -18.07 -22.44
CA GLU A 485 3.47 -18.67 -21.30
C GLU A 485 3.60 -17.68 -20.15
N VAL A 486 3.35 -18.11 -18.91
CA VAL A 486 3.43 -17.25 -17.73
C VAL A 486 4.43 -17.83 -16.74
N TRP A 487 5.37 -17.00 -16.30
CA TRP A 487 6.39 -17.36 -15.32
C TRP A 487 6.39 -16.36 -14.16
N LEU A 488 6.76 -16.83 -12.97
CA LEU A 488 7.00 -16.00 -11.78
C LEU A 488 8.50 -16.02 -11.46
N CYS A 489 9.12 -14.87 -11.22
CA CYS A 489 10.45 -14.78 -10.64
C CYS A 489 10.39 -14.19 -9.22
N SER A 490 11.09 -14.85 -8.30
CA SER A 490 11.11 -14.48 -6.88
C SER A 490 12.46 -14.76 -6.24
N GLY A 491 12.65 -14.24 -5.03
CA GLY A 491 13.90 -14.31 -4.28
C GLY A 491 14.46 -12.93 -3.91
N GLN A 492 15.76 -12.89 -3.64
CA GLN A 492 16.42 -11.71 -3.08
C GLN A 492 17.18 -10.89 -4.12
N SER A 493 18.27 -10.22 -3.71
CA SER A 493 18.88 -9.09 -4.42
C SER A 493 19.39 -9.44 -5.82
N ASN A 494 19.93 -10.65 -6.03
CA ASN A 494 20.36 -11.09 -7.36
C ASN A 494 19.18 -11.36 -8.32
N MET A 495 18.00 -11.79 -7.82
CA MET A 495 16.77 -11.80 -8.62
C MET A 495 16.21 -10.40 -8.80
N GLU A 496 16.25 -9.57 -7.76
CA GLU A 496 15.68 -8.22 -7.76
C GLU A 496 16.42 -7.25 -8.68
N MET A 497 17.75 -7.43 -8.81
CA MET A 497 18.63 -6.50 -9.50
C MET A 497 18.05 -6.11 -10.86
N PRO A 498 17.67 -4.82 -11.04
CA PRO A 498 17.00 -4.40 -12.24
C PRO A 498 17.98 -4.36 -13.43
N VAL A 499 17.48 -4.32 -14.67
CA VAL A 499 18.34 -4.24 -15.87
C VAL A 499 19.29 -3.03 -15.79
N LYS A 500 18.87 -1.91 -15.21
CA LYS A 500 19.74 -0.73 -14.97
C LYS A 500 20.87 -0.95 -13.95
N GLY A 501 20.85 -2.06 -13.21
CA GLY A 501 21.73 -2.33 -12.08
C GLY A 501 21.34 -1.60 -10.78
N PHE A 502 22.12 -1.85 -9.74
CA PHE A 502 22.05 -1.08 -8.50
C PHE A 502 23.07 0.06 -8.51
N ARG A 503 22.99 0.96 -7.53
CA ARG A 503 23.97 2.02 -7.37
C ARG A 503 25.38 1.43 -7.26
N ASN A 504 26.27 1.86 -8.15
CA ASN A 504 27.67 1.40 -8.25
C ASN A 504 27.84 -0.11 -8.56
N GLN A 505 26.80 -0.77 -9.07
CA GLN A 505 26.83 -2.21 -9.39
C GLN A 505 26.15 -2.40 -10.74
N PRO A 506 26.93 -2.31 -11.84
CA PRO A 506 26.38 -2.31 -13.19
C PRO A 506 25.92 -3.71 -13.61
N ILE A 507 25.12 -3.75 -14.67
CA ILE A 507 24.81 -4.95 -15.44
C ILE A 507 25.55 -4.83 -16.78
N LEU A 508 26.24 -5.89 -17.21
CA LEU A 508 26.88 -5.91 -18.53
C LEU A 508 25.79 -5.89 -19.61
N GLY A 509 25.92 -4.98 -20.59
CA GLY A 509 24.95 -4.83 -21.67
C GLY A 509 23.61 -4.21 -21.25
N ALA A 510 23.54 -3.51 -20.10
CA ALA A 510 22.32 -2.92 -19.57
C ALA A 510 21.61 -1.99 -20.57
N GLU A 511 22.33 -1.00 -21.11
CA GLU A 511 21.73 0.02 -21.98
C GLU A 511 21.30 -0.56 -23.33
N GLU A 512 22.05 -1.51 -23.90
CA GLU A 512 21.63 -2.26 -25.09
C GLU A 512 20.35 -3.07 -24.82
N THR A 513 20.32 -3.79 -23.70
CA THR A 513 19.13 -4.56 -23.28
C THR A 513 17.90 -3.67 -23.12
N ILE A 514 18.07 -2.47 -22.56
CA ILE A 514 16.99 -1.48 -22.37
C ILE A 514 16.55 -0.90 -23.71
N LEU A 515 17.50 -0.50 -24.56
CA LEU A 515 17.22 0.07 -25.88
C LEU A 515 16.41 -0.91 -26.74
N GLU A 516 16.79 -2.19 -26.72
CA GLU A 516 16.14 -3.26 -27.49
C GLU A 516 14.89 -3.86 -26.82
N SER A 517 14.45 -3.31 -25.68
CA SER A 517 13.42 -3.98 -24.88
C SER A 517 12.00 -3.82 -25.39
N ASN A 518 11.77 -2.99 -26.41
CA ASN A 518 10.44 -2.83 -26.97
C ASN A 518 9.96 -4.14 -27.61
N ASN A 519 9.03 -4.83 -26.94
CA ASN A 519 8.51 -6.11 -27.39
C ASN A 519 7.04 -6.26 -26.98
N PRO A 520 6.08 -6.13 -27.92
CA PRO A 520 4.66 -6.21 -27.60
C PRO A 520 4.18 -7.65 -27.28
N ASN A 521 5.00 -8.68 -27.46
CA ASN A 521 4.69 -10.06 -27.05
C ASN A 521 5.29 -10.42 -25.69
N LEU A 522 6.07 -9.53 -25.07
CA LEU A 522 6.56 -9.70 -23.71
C LEU A 522 5.78 -8.76 -22.78
N ARG A 523 5.21 -9.31 -21.70
CA ARG A 523 4.47 -8.55 -20.69
C ARG A 523 5.15 -8.65 -19.34
N LEU A 524 5.32 -7.52 -18.69
CA LEU A 524 5.97 -7.38 -17.40
C LEU A 524 4.92 -7.07 -16.34
N PHE A 525 4.98 -7.77 -15.20
CA PHE A 525 4.17 -7.48 -14.03
C PHE A 525 5.07 -7.40 -12.80
N ARG A 526 5.35 -6.18 -12.34
CA ARG A 526 6.25 -5.96 -11.21
C ARG A 526 5.44 -5.68 -9.95
N VAL A 527 5.55 -6.56 -8.96
CA VAL A 527 4.94 -6.39 -7.64
C VAL A 527 5.75 -5.38 -6.83
N GLU A 528 5.11 -4.31 -6.37
CA GLU A 528 5.75 -3.38 -5.46
C GLU A 528 6.01 -4.04 -4.09
N ARG A 529 7.08 -3.62 -3.43
CA ARG A 529 7.54 -4.19 -2.16
C ARG A 529 6.49 -3.99 -1.07
N ALA A 530 6.05 -5.09 -0.45
CA ALA A 530 5.05 -5.07 0.62
C ALA A 530 5.35 -6.12 1.69
N THR A 531 4.98 -5.82 2.94
CA THR A 531 5.04 -6.77 4.07
C THR A 531 3.68 -6.83 4.74
N ALA A 532 3.23 -8.02 5.13
CA ALA A 532 1.99 -8.17 5.89
C ALA A 532 2.08 -9.29 6.93
N LEU A 533 1.54 -9.09 8.13
CA LEU A 533 1.42 -10.16 9.14
C LEU A 533 0.34 -11.17 8.78
N GLU A 534 -0.71 -10.73 8.10
CA GLU A 534 -1.81 -11.58 7.65
C GLU A 534 -1.81 -11.63 6.12
N PRO A 535 -2.25 -12.74 5.50
CA PRO A 535 -2.32 -12.84 4.05
C PRO A 535 -3.20 -11.73 3.45
N VAL A 536 -2.67 -10.98 2.48
CA VAL A 536 -3.45 -9.99 1.73
C VAL A 536 -3.88 -10.60 0.39
N ASN A 537 -4.93 -10.04 -0.23
CA ASN A 537 -5.53 -10.63 -1.43
C ASN A 537 -5.30 -9.81 -2.71
N ASP A 538 -4.51 -8.74 -2.65
CA ASP A 538 -4.23 -7.84 -3.76
C ASP A 538 -2.83 -7.23 -3.64
N VAL A 539 -2.26 -6.74 -4.74
CA VAL A 539 -0.93 -6.10 -4.80
C VAL A 539 -1.01 -4.74 -5.49
N ASP A 540 -0.06 -3.86 -5.19
CA ASP A 540 0.19 -2.68 -6.03
C ASP A 540 1.14 -3.08 -7.16
N ALA A 541 0.57 -3.23 -8.35
CA ALA A 541 1.25 -3.67 -9.56
C ALA A 541 0.37 -3.42 -10.78
N ARG A 542 0.95 -3.50 -11.98
CA ARG A 542 0.19 -3.47 -13.23
C ARG A 542 0.90 -4.23 -14.33
N TRP A 543 0.11 -4.73 -15.28
CA TRP A 543 0.61 -5.35 -16.50
C TRP A 543 1.01 -4.28 -17.52
N GLU A 544 2.22 -4.39 -18.04
CA GLU A 544 2.74 -3.52 -19.09
C GLU A 544 3.35 -4.32 -20.23
N ALA A 545 3.26 -3.79 -21.45
CA ALA A 545 4.10 -4.25 -22.55
C ALA A 545 5.57 -3.95 -22.23
N SER A 546 6.47 -4.85 -22.64
CA SER A 546 7.89 -4.59 -22.52
C SER A 546 8.28 -3.38 -23.36
N ALA A 547 8.87 -2.39 -22.70
CA ALA A 547 9.36 -1.14 -23.27
C ALA A 547 10.54 -0.63 -22.41
N PRO A 548 11.40 0.27 -22.93
CA PRO A 548 12.60 0.74 -22.24
C PRO A 548 12.37 1.15 -20.78
N GLN A 549 11.31 1.90 -20.50
CA GLN A 549 11.01 2.40 -19.15
C GLN A 549 10.70 1.25 -18.17
N GLY A 550 9.88 0.27 -18.59
CA GLY A 550 9.49 -0.86 -17.76
C GLY A 550 10.62 -1.87 -17.58
N ALA A 551 11.28 -2.26 -18.69
CA ALA A 551 12.39 -3.22 -18.68
C ALA A 551 13.58 -2.72 -17.86
N ARG A 552 13.88 -1.41 -17.92
CA ARG A 552 14.94 -0.76 -17.12
C ARG A 552 14.81 -1.03 -15.62
N GLU A 553 13.57 -1.13 -15.13
CA GLU A 553 13.22 -1.26 -13.71
C GLU A 553 12.85 -2.70 -13.30
N PHE A 554 12.90 -3.64 -14.25
CA PHE A 554 12.55 -5.05 -14.06
C PHE A 554 13.79 -5.91 -13.81
N SER A 555 13.61 -7.04 -13.13
CA SER A 555 14.64 -8.05 -12.85
C SER A 555 15.47 -8.37 -14.10
N ALA A 556 16.78 -8.18 -14.06
CA ALA A 556 17.67 -8.50 -15.19
C ALA A 556 17.64 -10.00 -15.54
N VAL A 557 17.58 -10.85 -14.51
CA VAL A 557 17.49 -12.31 -14.67
C VAL A 557 16.13 -12.71 -15.25
N GLY A 558 15.04 -12.25 -14.63
CA GLY A 558 13.68 -12.55 -15.07
C GLY A 558 13.38 -12.03 -16.47
N TYR A 559 13.80 -10.80 -16.77
CA TYR A 559 13.67 -10.18 -18.10
C TYR A 559 14.45 -10.95 -19.16
N GLY A 560 15.73 -11.24 -18.91
CA GLY A 560 16.58 -11.98 -19.86
C GLY A 560 16.03 -13.38 -20.14
N PHE A 561 15.57 -14.09 -19.10
CA PHE A 561 14.90 -15.39 -19.25
C PHE A 561 13.66 -15.26 -20.15
N ALA A 562 12.79 -14.31 -19.86
CA ALA A 562 11.53 -14.14 -20.58
C ALA A 562 11.75 -13.70 -22.04
N LYS A 563 12.76 -12.85 -22.31
CA LYS A 563 13.19 -12.47 -23.68
C LYS A 563 13.61 -13.71 -24.48
N ILE A 564 14.49 -14.56 -23.91
CA ILE A 564 14.93 -15.79 -24.59
C ILE A 564 13.76 -16.72 -24.83
N LEU A 565 12.92 -16.96 -23.82
CA LEU A 565 11.78 -17.87 -23.92
C LEU A 565 10.79 -17.41 -24.99
N GLN A 566 10.46 -16.12 -25.02
CA GLN A 566 9.57 -15.51 -26.00
C GLN A 566 10.11 -15.65 -27.43
N GLN A 567 11.41 -15.42 -27.63
CA GLN A 567 12.07 -15.55 -28.93
C GLN A 567 12.08 -16.99 -29.44
N GLN A 568 12.39 -17.96 -28.58
CA GLN A 568 12.53 -19.36 -28.99
C GLN A 568 11.18 -20.06 -29.19
N LEU A 569 10.17 -19.71 -28.38
CA LEU A 569 8.85 -20.32 -28.50
C LEU A 569 7.95 -19.59 -29.51
N GLY A 570 8.24 -18.33 -29.84
CA GLY A 570 7.43 -17.54 -30.77
C GLY A 570 6.02 -17.23 -30.26
N VAL A 571 5.79 -17.29 -28.94
CA VAL A 571 4.50 -17.04 -28.29
C VAL A 571 4.58 -15.83 -27.35
N PRO A 572 3.46 -15.21 -26.96
CA PRO A 572 3.46 -14.22 -25.89
C PRO A 572 3.99 -14.80 -24.57
N VAL A 573 4.77 -14.02 -23.83
CA VAL A 573 5.29 -14.39 -22.52
C VAL A 573 4.95 -13.32 -21.50
N GLY A 574 4.37 -13.74 -20.36
CA GLY A 574 4.19 -12.91 -19.18
C GLY A 574 5.21 -13.30 -18.11
N ILE A 575 5.94 -12.32 -17.57
CA ILE A 575 6.84 -12.54 -16.43
C ILE A 575 6.39 -11.67 -15.26
N ILE A 576 6.12 -12.34 -14.14
CA ILE A 576 5.72 -11.72 -12.88
C ILE A 576 6.96 -11.64 -11.99
N GLN A 577 7.26 -10.47 -11.42
CA GLN A 577 8.35 -10.26 -10.48
C GLN A 577 7.80 -9.98 -9.08
N ALA A 578 8.14 -10.84 -8.12
CA ALA A 578 7.91 -10.64 -6.68
C ALA A 578 9.22 -10.88 -5.92
N THR A 579 10.04 -9.83 -5.78
CA THR A 579 11.43 -9.92 -5.31
C THR A 579 11.76 -8.85 -4.30
N TRP A 580 12.66 -9.14 -3.34
CA TRP A 580 13.16 -8.13 -2.40
C TRP A 580 14.53 -8.51 -1.84
N GLY A 581 15.53 -7.67 -2.08
CA GLY A 581 16.91 -7.87 -1.64
C GLY A 581 17.15 -7.95 -0.14
N GLY A 582 18.12 -8.79 0.24
CA GLY A 582 18.55 -9.00 1.62
C GLY A 582 17.56 -9.77 2.49
N THR A 583 16.65 -10.53 1.88
CA THR A 583 15.59 -11.26 2.58
C THR A 583 15.93 -12.74 2.75
N PRO A 584 15.64 -13.33 3.91
CA PRO A 584 15.81 -14.76 4.16
C PRO A 584 14.60 -15.55 3.64
N ILE A 585 14.76 -16.85 3.35
CA ILE A 585 13.70 -17.72 2.80
C ILE A 585 12.45 -17.77 3.69
N GLN A 586 12.62 -17.65 5.01
CA GLN A 586 11.56 -17.66 6.00
C GLN A 586 10.51 -16.57 5.73
N GLY A 587 10.91 -15.42 5.17
CA GLY A 587 9.98 -14.35 4.79
C GLY A 587 8.99 -14.75 3.69
N TRP A 588 9.38 -15.72 2.85
CA TRP A 588 8.67 -16.22 1.66
C TRP A 588 7.87 -17.50 1.93
N MET A 589 7.90 -17.99 3.17
CA MET A 589 7.18 -19.19 3.60
C MET A 589 5.86 -18.82 4.26
N SER A 590 4.84 -19.67 4.11
CA SER A 590 3.56 -19.49 4.81
C SER A 590 3.70 -19.79 6.31
N GLU A 591 2.74 -19.34 7.11
CA GLU A 591 2.68 -19.70 8.54
C GLU A 591 2.64 -21.23 8.74
N ALA A 592 1.93 -21.95 7.85
CA ALA A 592 1.84 -23.41 7.88
C ALA A 592 3.22 -24.07 7.66
N ASN A 593 4.01 -23.58 6.69
CA ASN A 593 5.37 -24.08 6.48
C ASN A 593 6.27 -23.83 7.69
N LEU A 594 6.20 -22.62 8.27
CA LEU A 594 7.12 -22.21 9.32
C LEU A 594 6.94 -23.01 10.61
N LYS A 595 5.76 -23.62 10.82
CA LYS A 595 5.51 -24.54 11.95
C LYS A 595 6.33 -25.83 11.88
N GLU A 596 6.84 -26.19 10.70
CA GLU A 596 7.77 -27.33 10.54
C GLU A 596 9.18 -27.02 11.06
N PHE A 597 9.48 -25.75 11.34
CA PHE A 597 10.80 -25.23 11.71
C PHE A 597 10.74 -24.45 13.03
N PRO A 598 10.59 -25.12 14.19
CA PRO A 598 10.35 -24.49 15.50
C PRO A 598 11.44 -23.51 15.96
N GLU A 599 12.65 -23.61 15.40
CA GLU A 599 13.75 -22.66 15.59
C GLU A 599 13.46 -21.27 14.98
N THR A 600 12.48 -21.17 14.09
CA THR A 600 12.07 -19.90 13.48
C THR A 600 11.20 -19.08 14.43
N LYS A 601 11.70 -17.90 14.82
CA LYS A 601 10.97 -16.97 15.70
C LYS A 601 9.89 -16.21 14.93
N MET A 602 8.65 -16.59 15.14
CA MET A 602 7.48 -15.90 14.56
C MET A 602 7.32 -14.48 15.12
N PRO A 603 6.98 -13.48 14.28
CA PRO A 603 6.75 -12.13 14.75
C PRO A 603 5.47 -12.07 15.60
N ALA A 604 5.52 -11.39 16.75
CA ALA A 604 4.33 -11.16 17.56
C ALA A 604 3.40 -10.13 16.91
N HIS A 605 2.08 -10.28 17.10
CA HIS A 605 1.02 -9.43 16.50
C HIS A 605 1.14 -7.91 16.76
N ARG A 606 2.03 -7.46 17.66
CA ARG A 606 2.24 -6.04 18.00
C ARG A 606 3.62 -5.49 17.58
N THR A 607 4.39 -6.26 16.82
CA THR A 607 5.76 -5.89 16.44
C THR A 607 5.76 -4.98 15.21
N VAL A 608 6.63 -3.97 15.18
CA VAL A 608 6.98 -3.30 13.93
C VAL A 608 7.63 -4.32 13.00
N ILE A 609 6.95 -4.71 11.94
CA ILE A 609 7.46 -5.69 10.98
C ILE A 609 8.45 -5.06 10.00
N ASN A 610 9.42 -5.85 9.58
CA ASN A 610 10.30 -5.50 8.47
C ASN A 610 10.42 -6.72 7.54
N LYS A 611 10.98 -6.50 6.35
CA LYS A 611 11.10 -7.50 5.28
C LYS A 611 11.84 -8.80 5.65
N ASN A 612 12.63 -8.81 6.73
CA ASN A 612 13.41 -9.98 7.15
C ASN A 612 12.69 -10.85 8.19
N HIS A 613 11.54 -10.41 8.70
CA HIS A 613 10.73 -11.28 9.54
C HIS A 613 10.18 -12.46 8.73
N PRO A 614 10.01 -13.64 9.34
CA PRO A 614 9.32 -14.76 8.70
C PRO A 614 7.92 -14.35 8.23
N LEU A 615 7.36 -15.07 7.25
CA LEU A 615 6.01 -14.96 6.66
C LEU A 615 5.61 -13.67 5.93
N VAL A 616 6.26 -12.54 6.23
CA VAL A 616 5.69 -11.25 5.84
C VAL A 616 5.68 -10.97 4.34
N LEU A 617 6.61 -11.58 3.58
CA LEU A 617 6.71 -11.44 2.12
C LEU A 617 5.81 -12.43 1.41
N TYR A 618 5.66 -13.64 1.96
CA TYR A 618 4.64 -14.58 1.48
C TYR A 618 3.28 -13.91 1.55
N ASN A 619 2.90 -13.39 2.71
CA ASN A 619 1.61 -12.76 2.92
C ASN A 619 1.39 -11.50 2.10
N GLY A 620 2.43 -10.65 1.96
CA GLY A 620 2.33 -9.37 1.27
C GLY A 620 2.52 -9.41 -0.25
N MET A 621 3.27 -10.39 -0.78
CA MET A 621 3.73 -10.38 -2.18
C MET A 621 3.45 -11.67 -2.95
N ILE A 622 3.37 -12.83 -2.29
CA ILE A 622 3.12 -14.14 -2.96
C ILE A 622 1.65 -14.54 -2.87
N HIS A 623 1.06 -14.45 -1.67
CA HIS A 623 -0.31 -14.85 -1.41
C HIS A 623 -1.33 -14.19 -2.35
N PRO A 624 -1.23 -12.88 -2.66
CA PRO A 624 -2.12 -12.23 -3.63
C PRO A 624 -2.07 -12.80 -5.05
N LEU A 625 -0.99 -13.50 -5.40
CA LEU A 625 -0.78 -14.10 -6.73
C LEU A 625 -1.29 -15.55 -6.79
N ILE A 626 -1.62 -16.16 -5.63
CA ILE A 626 -2.09 -17.54 -5.53
C ILE A 626 -3.28 -17.75 -6.46
N GLY A 627 -3.16 -18.76 -7.31
CA GLY A 627 -4.20 -19.16 -8.24
C GLY A 627 -4.03 -18.59 -9.65
N TYR A 628 -3.15 -17.61 -9.89
CA TYR A 628 -2.78 -17.25 -11.26
C TYR A 628 -2.03 -18.43 -11.90
N ALA A 629 -2.46 -18.87 -13.08
CA ALA A 629 -1.83 -20.01 -13.74
C ALA A 629 -0.44 -19.63 -14.25
N VAL A 630 0.57 -20.38 -13.83
CA VAL A 630 1.97 -20.25 -14.28
C VAL A 630 2.48 -21.58 -14.81
N LYS A 631 3.41 -21.54 -15.77
CA LYS A 631 4.17 -22.69 -16.24
C LYS A 631 5.30 -23.07 -15.27
N GLY A 632 5.87 -22.08 -14.59
CA GLY A 632 6.94 -22.29 -13.64
C GLY A 632 7.35 -21.05 -12.85
N VAL A 633 8.25 -21.29 -11.91
CA VAL A 633 8.81 -20.31 -10.99
C VAL A 633 10.34 -20.31 -11.11
N LEU A 634 10.92 -19.10 -11.13
CA LEU A 634 12.34 -18.85 -11.04
C LEU A 634 12.69 -18.37 -9.62
N TRP A 635 13.68 -18.97 -9.00
CA TRP A 635 14.09 -18.68 -7.63
C TRP A 635 15.57 -18.35 -7.53
N TYR A 636 15.93 -17.16 -7.04
CA TYR A 636 17.32 -16.81 -6.80
C TYR A 636 17.47 -16.18 -5.41
N GLN A 637 17.84 -17.06 -4.46
CA GLN A 637 18.02 -16.74 -3.06
C GLN A 637 19.05 -17.68 -2.41
N GLY A 638 19.70 -17.22 -1.35
CA GLY A 638 20.54 -18.05 -0.48
C GLY A 638 21.56 -17.25 0.32
N GLU A 639 21.95 -16.06 -0.15
CA GLU A 639 23.02 -15.25 0.47
C GLU A 639 22.70 -14.89 1.93
N THR A 640 21.44 -14.54 2.21
CA THR A 640 21.01 -14.17 3.58
C THR A 640 21.03 -15.38 4.52
N ASN A 641 20.70 -16.57 4.02
CA ASN A 641 20.65 -17.82 4.77
C ASN A 641 21.95 -18.63 4.73
N ARG A 642 23.05 -18.09 4.18
CA ARG A 642 24.30 -18.85 3.99
C ARG A 642 24.82 -19.49 5.28
N ALA A 643 24.67 -18.83 6.44
CA ALA A 643 25.08 -19.34 7.75
C ALA A 643 24.10 -20.39 8.32
N GLU A 644 22.92 -20.51 7.70
CA GLU A 644 21.81 -21.39 8.05
C GLU A 644 21.61 -22.47 6.97
N TYR A 645 22.66 -22.85 6.24
CA TYR A 645 22.57 -23.78 5.10
C TYR A 645 21.87 -25.11 5.44
N ALA A 646 22.09 -25.64 6.66
CA ALA A 646 21.54 -26.93 7.07
C ALA A 646 20.01 -26.91 7.21
N ILE A 647 19.44 -25.79 7.69
CA ILE A 647 17.99 -25.62 7.75
C ILE A 647 17.44 -25.19 6.39
N TYR A 648 18.20 -24.43 5.61
CA TYR A 648 17.82 -24.06 4.25
C TYR A 648 17.56 -25.28 3.35
N GLU A 649 18.40 -26.31 3.45
CA GLU A 649 18.25 -27.59 2.72
C GLU A 649 16.84 -28.17 2.89
N LYS A 650 16.24 -28.01 4.07
CA LYS A 650 14.90 -28.49 4.42
C LYS A 650 13.79 -27.47 4.09
N MET A 651 14.06 -26.18 4.28
CA MET A 651 13.09 -25.11 4.06
C MET A 651 12.71 -24.96 2.59
N MET A 652 13.67 -25.05 1.68
CA MET A 652 13.42 -24.83 0.26
C MET A 652 12.44 -25.85 -0.36
N PRO A 653 12.59 -27.18 -0.15
CA PRO A 653 11.58 -28.15 -0.60
C PRO A 653 10.22 -27.96 0.06
N SER A 654 10.18 -27.67 1.37
CA SER A 654 8.93 -27.43 2.11
C SER A 654 8.18 -26.19 1.58
N MET A 655 8.90 -25.10 1.30
CA MET A 655 8.35 -23.88 0.70
C MET A 655 7.74 -24.16 -0.67
N VAL A 656 8.48 -24.84 -1.56
CA VAL A 656 8.01 -25.13 -2.93
C VAL A 656 6.78 -26.03 -2.89
N LYS A 657 6.79 -27.07 -2.06
CA LYS A 657 5.64 -27.97 -1.87
C LYS A 657 4.40 -27.18 -1.46
N ASN A 658 4.51 -26.32 -0.44
CA ASN A 658 3.37 -25.53 0.03
C ASN A 658 2.88 -24.48 -0.97
N TRP A 659 3.79 -23.87 -1.74
CA TRP A 659 3.37 -22.99 -2.84
C TRP A 659 2.59 -23.77 -3.89
N ARG A 660 3.06 -24.96 -4.30
CA ARG A 660 2.33 -25.82 -5.24
C ARG A 660 0.95 -26.22 -4.70
N GLU A 661 0.87 -26.62 -3.43
CA GLU A 661 -0.39 -26.94 -2.74
C GLU A 661 -1.35 -25.75 -2.71
N SER A 662 -0.86 -24.56 -2.35
CA SER A 662 -1.64 -23.32 -2.34
C SER A 662 -2.16 -22.94 -3.73
N TRP A 663 -1.41 -23.28 -4.78
CA TRP A 663 -1.82 -23.16 -6.19
C TRP A 663 -2.73 -24.30 -6.69
N GLY A 664 -3.24 -25.14 -5.79
CA GLY A 664 -4.15 -26.25 -6.10
C GLY A 664 -3.45 -27.54 -6.50
N GLY A 665 -2.23 -27.78 -6.00
CA GLY A 665 -1.45 -29.00 -6.25
C GLY A 665 -0.81 -29.07 -7.65
N LYS A 666 -0.62 -27.93 -8.32
CA LYS A 666 -0.01 -27.88 -9.65
C LYS A 666 1.50 -28.14 -9.57
N ASP A 667 1.99 -29.08 -10.36
CA ASP A 667 3.41 -29.42 -10.44
C ASP A 667 4.13 -28.60 -11.52
N TRP A 668 4.11 -27.27 -11.37
CA TRP A 668 4.80 -26.35 -12.28
C TRP A 668 6.32 -26.46 -12.13
N ALA A 669 7.07 -26.09 -13.17
CA ALA A 669 8.53 -26.17 -13.17
C ALA A 669 9.16 -25.23 -12.13
N PHE A 670 10.18 -25.67 -11.40
CA PHE A 670 10.87 -24.85 -10.40
C PHE A 670 12.37 -24.74 -10.70
N TYR A 671 12.78 -23.64 -11.30
CA TYR A 671 14.19 -23.43 -11.64
C TYR A 671 14.82 -22.42 -10.71
N TYR A 672 15.96 -22.76 -10.15
CA TYR A 672 16.63 -21.93 -9.17
C TYR A 672 18.10 -21.72 -9.51
N VAL A 673 18.71 -20.73 -8.87
CA VAL A 673 20.09 -20.33 -9.18
C VAL A 673 21.01 -20.66 -8.01
N GLN A 674 22.12 -21.33 -8.32
CA GLN A 674 23.17 -21.60 -7.34
C GLN A 674 23.81 -20.30 -6.88
N LEU A 675 24.13 -20.20 -5.60
CA LEU A 675 24.84 -19.07 -5.03
C LEU A 675 26.17 -18.84 -5.77
N ALA A 676 26.37 -17.64 -6.31
CA ALA A 676 27.59 -17.32 -7.06
C ALA A 676 28.83 -17.29 -6.15
N PRO A 677 30.05 -17.53 -6.69
CA PRO A 677 31.30 -17.24 -6.00
C PRO A 677 31.41 -15.77 -5.58
N TYR A 678 31.64 -15.55 -4.29
CA TYR A 678 31.90 -14.23 -3.71
C TYR A 678 32.80 -14.36 -2.48
N LYS A 679 33.75 -13.44 -2.31
CA LYS A 679 34.67 -13.43 -1.17
C LYS A 679 33.99 -12.77 0.03
N TYR A 680 33.36 -13.58 0.87
CA TYR A 680 32.71 -13.07 2.08
C TYR A 680 33.75 -12.55 3.10
N PRO A 681 33.42 -11.50 3.87
CA PRO A 681 34.32 -11.00 4.92
C PRO A 681 34.50 -11.95 6.12
N SER A 682 33.68 -12.99 6.25
CA SER A 682 33.72 -13.95 7.37
C SER A 682 34.88 -14.93 7.25
N ALA A 683 35.44 -15.36 8.39
CA ALA A 683 36.47 -16.39 8.43
C ALA A 683 35.94 -17.81 8.14
N ALA A 684 34.64 -18.05 8.35
CA ALA A 684 33.99 -19.32 8.06
C ALA A 684 33.55 -19.39 6.59
N ALA A 685 33.94 -20.47 5.90
CA ALA A 685 33.54 -20.75 4.52
C ALA A 685 32.12 -21.34 4.46
N GLU A 686 31.11 -20.48 4.62
CA GLU A 686 29.69 -20.88 4.69
C GLU A 686 29.08 -21.13 3.29
N ALA A 687 29.52 -20.40 2.26
CA ALA A 687 28.92 -20.48 0.94
C ALA A 687 29.06 -21.84 0.23
N PRO A 688 30.17 -22.61 0.32
CA PRO A 688 30.22 -23.94 -0.29
C PRO A 688 29.20 -24.92 0.33
N TYR A 689 28.97 -24.87 1.64
CA TYR A 689 27.92 -25.66 2.29
C TYR A 689 26.53 -25.21 1.87
N MET A 690 26.33 -23.90 1.67
CA MET A 690 25.08 -23.38 1.13
C MET A 690 24.82 -23.87 -0.31
N ARG A 691 25.85 -23.95 -1.17
CA ARG A 691 25.71 -24.51 -2.53
C ARG A 691 25.38 -26.00 -2.50
N GLU A 692 26.01 -26.77 -1.60
CA GLU A 692 25.67 -28.17 -1.37
C GLU A 692 24.21 -28.32 -0.88
N ALA A 693 23.78 -27.47 0.07
CA ALA A 693 22.40 -27.46 0.56
C ALA A 693 21.39 -27.13 -0.56
N GLN A 694 21.73 -26.22 -1.47
CA GLN A 694 20.90 -25.92 -2.65
C GLN A 694 20.77 -27.14 -3.57
N GLU A 695 21.86 -27.87 -3.83
CA GLU A 695 21.84 -29.10 -4.64
C GLU A 695 20.97 -30.19 -4.00
N LYS A 696 21.19 -30.48 -2.70
CA LYS A 696 20.42 -31.46 -1.93
C LYS A 696 18.94 -31.10 -1.82
N ALA A 697 18.62 -29.81 -1.66
CA ALA A 697 17.25 -29.33 -1.67
C ALA A 697 16.60 -29.55 -3.05
N GLY A 698 17.28 -29.19 -4.13
CA GLY A 698 16.74 -29.35 -5.48
C GLY A 698 16.45 -30.81 -5.84
N ALA A 699 17.29 -31.74 -5.41
CA ALA A 699 17.07 -33.18 -5.62
C ALA A 699 15.75 -33.70 -4.99
N GLN A 700 15.24 -33.01 -3.96
CA GLN A 700 13.98 -33.34 -3.30
C GLN A 700 12.75 -32.66 -3.94
N ILE A 701 12.96 -31.74 -4.90
CA ILE A 701 11.88 -30.97 -5.54
C ILE A 701 11.61 -31.57 -6.94
N PRO A 702 10.42 -32.16 -7.17
CA PRO A 702 10.03 -32.63 -8.50
C PRO A 702 10.02 -31.50 -9.53
N HIS A 703 10.32 -31.83 -10.80
CA HIS A 703 10.35 -30.86 -11.91
C HIS A 703 11.22 -29.62 -11.65
N SER A 704 12.33 -29.81 -10.92
CA SER A 704 13.26 -28.73 -10.59
C SER A 704 14.54 -28.76 -11.43
N GLY A 705 15.34 -27.71 -11.34
CA GLY A 705 16.67 -27.64 -11.95
C GLY A 705 17.46 -26.43 -11.45
N MET A 706 18.79 -26.57 -11.38
CA MET A 706 19.68 -25.54 -10.86
C MET A 706 20.52 -24.93 -11.97
N ALA A 707 20.51 -23.60 -12.10
CA ALA A 707 21.50 -22.86 -12.87
C ALA A 707 22.78 -22.68 -12.02
N ILE A 708 23.82 -23.46 -12.32
CA ILE A 708 25.14 -23.37 -11.69
C ILE A 708 25.81 -22.04 -12.05
N CYS A 709 26.52 -21.41 -11.11
CA CYS A 709 27.13 -20.08 -11.27
C CYS A 709 28.63 -20.01 -10.97
N MET A 710 29.32 -21.15 -10.90
CA MET A 710 30.73 -21.23 -10.48
C MET A 710 31.74 -20.52 -11.41
N ASP A 711 31.34 -20.19 -12.63
CA ASP A 711 32.10 -19.42 -13.61
C ASP A 711 31.58 -17.97 -13.79
N ALA A 712 30.58 -17.57 -12.99
CA ALA A 712 29.87 -16.29 -13.12
C ALA A 712 29.82 -15.51 -11.79
N GLY A 713 30.80 -15.74 -10.90
CA GLY A 713 30.98 -15.01 -9.64
C GLY A 713 31.87 -13.77 -9.77
N ASP A 714 32.07 -13.07 -8.65
CA ASP A 714 32.93 -11.88 -8.56
C ASP A 714 33.52 -11.79 -7.14
N SER A 715 34.81 -11.46 -7.01
CA SER A 715 35.46 -11.39 -5.69
C SER A 715 35.14 -10.12 -4.91
N LEU A 716 34.77 -9.05 -5.60
CA LEU A 716 34.62 -7.70 -5.07
C LEU A 716 33.15 -7.31 -4.87
N THR A 717 32.23 -7.91 -5.62
CA THR A 717 30.79 -7.67 -5.47
C THR A 717 30.00 -8.96 -5.32
N ILE A 718 29.08 -8.97 -4.35
CA ILE A 718 28.11 -10.06 -4.16
C ILE A 718 27.04 -10.10 -5.26
N HIS A 719 26.99 -9.06 -6.10
CA HIS A 719 26.09 -8.98 -7.26
C HIS A 719 26.92 -8.96 -8.56
N PRO A 720 27.29 -10.13 -9.11
CA PRO A 720 28.04 -10.21 -10.37
C PRO A 720 27.29 -9.52 -11.51
N ALA A 721 27.99 -8.74 -12.32
CA ALA A 721 27.40 -7.91 -13.37
C ALA A 721 26.82 -8.71 -14.55
N ASN A 722 27.32 -9.92 -14.81
CA ASN A 722 26.91 -10.75 -15.94
C ASN A 722 25.65 -11.59 -15.61
N LYS A 723 24.47 -10.99 -15.69
CA LYS A 723 23.19 -11.70 -15.48
C LYS A 723 22.76 -12.54 -16.68
N THR A 724 23.27 -12.24 -17.88
CA THR A 724 22.91 -12.95 -19.11
C THR A 724 23.23 -14.44 -19.04
N VAL A 725 24.34 -14.82 -18.41
CA VAL A 725 24.71 -16.24 -18.21
C VAL A 725 23.67 -16.98 -17.39
N VAL A 726 23.21 -16.36 -16.29
CA VAL A 726 22.16 -16.93 -15.41
C VAL A 726 20.85 -17.06 -16.17
N SER A 727 20.43 -16.00 -16.87
CA SER A 727 19.20 -16.00 -17.68
C SER A 727 19.19 -17.09 -18.74
N ARG A 728 20.33 -17.30 -19.43
CA ARG A 728 20.46 -18.37 -20.44
C ARG A 728 20.35 -19.76 -19.84
N ARG A 729 21.01 -20.03 -18.70
CA ARG A 729 20.97 -21.34 -18.05
C ARG A 729 19.57 -21.69 -17.56
N LEU A 730 18.86 -20.73 -16.97
CA LEU A 730 17.45 -20.90 -16.61
C LEU A 730 16.58 -21.15 -17.85
N ALA A 731 16.84 -20.45 -18.96
CA ALA A 731 16.13 -20.66 -20.21
C ALA A 731 16.42 -22.04 -20.82
N TYR A 732 17.65 -22.55 -20.76
CA TYR A 732 17.98 -23.91 -21.20
C TYR A 732 17.24 -24.97 -20.40
N LEU A 733 17.19 -24.82 -19.07
CA LEU A 733 16.38 -25.68 -18.20
C LEU A 733 14.91 -25.66 -18.64
N ALA A 734 14.31 -24.49 -18.86
CA ALA A 734 12.94 -24.40 -19.32
C ALA A 734 12.74 -25.04 -20.70
N LEU A 735 13.50 -24.62 -21.71
CA LEU A 735 13.36 -25.09 -23.09
C LEU A 735 13.56 -26.60 -23.20
N GLY A 736 14.62 -27.14 -22.60
CA GLY A 736 14.93 -28.57 -22.66
C GLY A 736 14.06 -29.42 -21.75
N LYS A 737 13.91 -29.05 -20.47
CA LYS A 737 13.21 -29.90 -19.48
C LYS A 737 11.70 -29.66 -19.40
N THR A 738 11.22 -28.43 -19.60
CA THR A 738 9.78 -28.11 -19.54
C THR A 738 9.10 -28.19 -20.91
N TYR A 739 9.76 -27.72 -21.97
CA TYR A 739 9.18 -27.66 -23.32
C TYR A 739 9.67 -28.79 -24.23
N GLY A 740 10.63 -29.60 -23.79
CA GLY A 740 11.10 -30.77 -24.54
C GLY A 740 11.84 -30.42 -25.82
N ILE A 741 12.47 -29.24 -25.90
CA ILE A 741 13.33 -28.90 -27.04
C ILE A 741 14.57 -29.80 -27.00
N GLU A 742 14.71 -30.63 -28.02
CA GLU A 742 15.83 -31.53 -28.20
C GLU A 742 17.05 -30.82 -28.83
N GLY A 743 18.22 -31.46 -28.74
CA GLY A 743 19.47 -30.95 -29.35
C GLY A 743 20.19 -29.85 -28.56
N ILE A 744 19.67 -29.45 -27.39
CA ILE A 744 20.33 -28.51 -26.49
C ILE A 744 20.73 -29.18 -25.16
N SER A 745 21.88 -28.78 -24.63
CA SER A 745 22.33 -29.19 -23.30
C SER A 745 21.77 -28.23 -22.25
N TYR A 746 21.17 -28.78 -21.20
CA TYR A 746 20.57 -28.00 -20.11
C TYR A 746 20.88 -28.56 -18.71
N GLN A 747 21.46 -29.75 -18.63
CA GLN A 747 21.85 -30.38 -17.36
C GLN A 747 23.34 -30.19 -17.14
N ASN A 748 23.69 -29.59 -16.01
CA ASN A 748 25.08 -29.47 -15.60
C ASN A 748 25.66 -30.85 -15.24
N PRO A 749 26.96 -31.07 -15.48
CA PRO A 749 27.62 -32.25 -14.93
C PRO A 749 27.62 -32.23 -13.42
N SER A 750 27.39 -33.39 -12.83
CA SER A 750 27.32 -33.60 -11.39
C SER A 750 28.18 -34.79 -10.99
N PHE A 751 28.70 -34.76 -9.76
CA PHE A 751 29.52 -35.85 -9.24
C PHE A 751 28.74 -37.16 -9.20
N LYS A 752 29.32 -38.22 -9.76
CA LYS A 752 28.73 -39.57 -9.76
C LYS A 752 29.41 -40.49 -8.76
N SER A 753 30.73 -40.58 -8.84
CA SER A 753 31.51 -41.49 -7.99
C SER A 753 32.99 -41.12 -7.97
N MET A 754 33.68 -41.57 -6.92
CA MET A 754 35.13 -41.52 -6.80
C MET A 754 35.66 -42.94 -6.62
N LYS A 755 36.74 -43.27 -7.33
CA LYS A 755 37.51 -44.50 -7.14
C LYS A 755 38.98 -44.14 -6.95
N LEU A 756 39.67 -44.87 -6.07
CA LEU A 756 41.11 -44.71 -5.91
C LEU A 756 41.85 -45.68 -6.83
N VAL A 757 42.85 -45.17 -7.52
CA VAL A 757 43.86 -45.94 -8.26
C VAL A 757 45.20 -45.53 -7.69
N ASN A 758 45.74 -46.35 -6.77
CA ASN A 758 46.88 -45.99 -5.92
C ASN A 758 46.61 -44.70 -5.10
N ASP A 759 47.42 -43.66 -5.28
CA ASP A 759 47.33 -42.34 -4.67
C ASP A 759 46.48 -41.34 -5.48
N THR A 760 45.94 -41.78 -6.62
CA THR A 760 45.20 -40.92 -7.55
C THR A 760 43.70 -41.16 -7.44
N ALA A 761 42.93 -40.10 -7.25
CA ALA A 761 41.47 -40.14 -7.22
C ALA A 761 40.89 -39.99 -8.63
N LYS A 762 40.17 -41.01 -9.10
CA LYS A 762 39.40 -41.03 -10.34
C LYS A 762 37.95 -40.65 -10.07
N ILE A 763 37.48 -39.60 -10.69
CA ILE A 763 36.18 -38.96 -10.42
C ILE A 763 35.33 -39.03 -11.69
N ALA A 764 34.19 -39.71 -11.59
CA ALA A 764 33.22 -39.80 -12.68
C ALA A 764 32.07 -38.81 -12.48
N PHE A 765 31.46 -38.39 -13.58
CA PHE A 765 30.37 -37.42 -13.62
C PHE A 765 29.17 -37.95 -14.40
N ASP A 766 27.97 -37.58 -13.97
CA ASP A 766 26.77 -37.67 -14.79
C ASP A 766 26.63 -36.41 -15.67
N ASN A 767 25.79 -36.47 -16.70
CA ASN A 767 25.49 -35.36 -17.64
C ASN A 767 26.71 -34.80 -18.40
N ALA A 768 27.70 -35.65 -18.69
CA ALA A 768 28.91 -35.32 -19.44
C ALA A 768 29.12 -36.31 -20.61
N ALA A 769 28.08 -36.57 -21.40
CA ALA A 769 28.11 -37.59 -22.47
C ALA A 769 29.20 -37.34 -23.53
N LEU A 770 29.48 -36.08 -23.84
CA LEU A 770 30.56 -35.66 -24.76
C LEU A 770 31.88 -35.36 -24.04
N GLY A 771 32.01 -35.75 -22.78
CA GLY A 771 33.17 -35.48 -21.94
C GLY A 771 33.17 -34.10 -21.29
N LEU A 772 34.32 -33.79 -20.68
CA LEU A 772 34.59 -32.56 -19.96
C LEU A 772 35.68 -31.76 -20.67
N THR A 773 35.72 -30.46 -20.43
CA THR A 773 36.75 -29.57 -20.96
C THR A 773 37.05 -28.41 -20.01
N THR A 774 38.21 -27.80 -20.21
CA THR A 774 38.61 -26.51 -19.63
C THR A 774 38.91 -25.47 -20.70
N TYR A 775 38.57 -25.78 -21.96
CA TYR A 775 39.02 -25.05 -23.14
C TYR A 775 40.56 -24.91 -23.20
N GLY A 776 41.26 -25.99 -22.85
CA GLY A 776 42.73 -26.06 -22.90
C GLY A 776 43.46 -25.36 -21.75
N LYS A 777 42.74 -24.95 -20.70
CA LYS A 777 43.34 -24.33 -19.50
C LYS A 777 43.71 -25.39 -18.46
N GLU A 778 44.67 -25.09 -17.61
CA GLU A 778 44.97 -25.92 -16.43
C GLU A 778 43.73 -26.01 -15.52
N LEU A 779 43.36 -27.23 -15.13
CA LEU A 779 42.18 -27.48 -14.31
C LEU A 779 42.41 -27.01 -12.87
N ASN A 780 41.46 -26.25 -12.32
CA ASN A 780 41.56 -25.70 -10.98
C ASN A 780 40.48 -26.24 -10.02
N GLY A 781 40.65 -25.99 -8.73
CA GLY A 781 39.60 -26.15 -7.72
C GLY A 781 39.50 -27.51 -7.05
N PHE A 782 40.40 -28.46 -7.32
CA PHE A 782 40.46 -29.74 -6.63
C PHE A 782 41.33 -29.68 -5.37
N GLU A 783 40.85 -30.28 -4.29
CA GLU A 783 41.56 -30.47 -3.04
C GLU A 783 41.36 -31.90 -2.54
N MET A 784 42.37 -32.47 -1.89
CA MET A 784 42.38 -33.85 -1.40
C MET A 784 42.78 -33.88 0.08
N ALA A 785 42.22 -34.83 0.83
CA ALA A 785 42.55 -35.06 2.23
C ALA A 785 42.79 -36.55 2.51
N GLY A 786 43.72 -36.82 3.44
CA GLY A 786 43.97 -38.14 3.99
C GLY A 786 43.16 -38.37 5.27
N GLU A 787 43.58 -39.36 6.06
CA GLU A 787 42.98 -39.70 7.36
C GLU A 787 43.05 -38.56 8.38
N ASP A 788 43.98 -37.61 8.21
CA ASP A 788 44.13 -36.40 9.03
C ASP A 788 43.05 -35.33 8.77
N GLN A 789 42.18 -35.56 7.78
CA GLN A 789 41.09 -34.67 7.35
C GLN A 789 41.55 -33.27 6.92
N THR A 790 42.84 -33.11 6.61
CA THR A 790 43.39 -31.83 6.17
C THR A 790 43.41 -31.76 4.64
N PHE A 791 42.68 -30.79 4.09
CA PHE A 791 42.61 -30.60 2.65
C PHE A 791 43.84 -29.86 2.11
N HIS A 792 44.48 -30.46 1.12
CA HIS A 792 45.59 -29.90 0.36
C HIS A 792 45.20 -29.71 -1.11
N PRO A 793 45.74 -28.69 -1.81
CA PRO A 793 45.56 -28.54 -3.26
C PRO A 793 45.95 -29.82 -4.01
N ALA A 794 45.16 -30.17 -5.02
CA ALA A 794 45.40 -31.31 -5.89
C ALA A 794 45.56 -30.85 -7.35
N LYS A 795 46.55 -31.40 -8.04
CA LYS A 795 46.66 -31.29 -9.49
C LYS A 795 45.62 -32.22 -10.10
N ALA A 796 44.88 -31.73 -11.10
CA ALA A 796 43.85 -32.52 -11.75
C ALA A 796 43.92 -32.40 -13.28
N TRP A 797 43.47 -33.45 -13.97
CA TRP A 797 43.39 -33.48 -15.43
C TRP A 797 42.20 -34.29 -15.91
N ILE A 798 41.72 -33.95 -17.11
CA ILE A 798 40.58 -34.62 -17.74
C ILE A 798 41.07 -35.82 -18.53
N THR A 799 40.33 -36.91 -18.46
CA THR A 799 40.48 -38.13 -19.25
C THR A 799 39.14 -38.51 -19.88
N ASN A 800 39.12 -39.53 -20.75
CA ASN A 800 37.88 -39.99 -21.39
C ASN A 800 36.83 -40.52 -20.40
N ASP A 801 37.27 -40.93 -19.21
CA ASP A 801 36.46 -41.56 -18.16
C ASP A 801 36.24 -40.67 -16.94
N GLY A 802 36.62 -39.39 -16.99
CA GLY A 802 36.33 -38.40 -15.96
C GLY A 802 37.48 -37.44 -15.65
N VAL A 803 37.68 -37.15 -14.36
CA VAL A 803 38.80 -36.33 -13.86
C VAL A 803 39.66 -37.17 -12.93
N TYR A 804 40.98 -37.07 -13.09
CA TYR A 804 41.95 -37.64 -12.17
C TYR A 804 42.54 -36.50 -11.34
N ALA A 805 42.72 -36.73 -10.04
CA ALA A 805 43.31 -35.76 -9.11
C ALA A 805 44.34 -36.42 -8.20
N ILE A 806 45.47 -35.75 -7.97
CA ILE A 806 46.57 -36.18 -7.10
C ILE A 806 47.11 -35.00 -6.30
N SER A 807 47.59 -35.25 -5.08
CA SER A 807 48.28 -34.26 -4.26
C SER A 807 49.58 -34.84 -3.71
N ASP A 808 50.70 -34.15 -3.96
CA ASP A 808 52.03 -34.52 -3.45
C ASP A 808 52.11 -34.50 -1.90
N LYS A 809 51.07 -33.97 -1.23
CA LYS A 809 50.94 -33.92 0.23
C LYS A 809 50.05 -35.02 0.83
N VAL A 810 49.38 -35.82 -0.01
CA VAL A 810 48.37 -36.79 0.43
C VAL A 810 48.64 -38.17 -0.17
N ASN A 811 49.40 -39.00 0.56
CA ASN A 811 49.80 -40.33 0.09
C ASN A 811 48.66 -41.36 0.07
N LYS A 812 47.65 -41.19 0.94
CA LYS A 812 46.48 -42.08 1.06
C LYS A 812 45.21 -41.24 1.08
N PRO A 813 44.74 -40.74 -0.07
CA PRO A 813 43.57 -39.88 -0.10
C PRO A 813 42.31 -40.67 0.24
N ILE A 814 41.47 -40.11 1.12
CA ILE A 814 40.16 -40.68 1.45
C ILE A 814 39.01 -39.74 1.07
N ALA A 815 39.31 -38.47 0.79
CA ALA A 815 38.34 -37.46 0.39
C ALA A 815 38.88 -36.53 -0.71
N VAL A 816 37.95 -36.07 -1.56
CA VAL A 816 38.17 -35.07 -2.61
C VAL A 816 37.08 -34.01 -2.47
N ARG A 817 37.47 -32.76 -2.66
CA ARG A 817 36.57 -31.61 -2.81
C ARG A 817 36.84 -30.93 -4.14
N TYR A 818 35.77 -30.51 -4.82
CA TYR A 818 35.84 -29.67 -6.00
C TYR A 818 35.09 -28.35 -5.74
N ALA A 819 35.81 -27.25 -5.93
CA ALA A 819 35.29 -25.88 -5.85
C ALA A 819 34.56 -25.56 -4.52
N PHE A 820 35.01 -26.20 -3.43
CA PHE A 820 34.38 -26.13 -2.11
C PHE A 820 34.91 -24.94 -1.28
N LYS A 821 34.84 -23.73 -1.86
CA LYS A 821 35.31 -22.46 -1.28
C LYS A 821 34.27 -21.35 -1.45
N ASP A 822 34.33 -20.33 -0.60
CA ASP A 822 33.48 -19.13 -0.75
C ASP A 822 33.65 -18.48 -2.11
N TYR A 823 34.91 -18.26 -2.49
CA TYR A 823 35.29 -17.69 -3.77
C TYR A 823 36.31 -18.58 -4.49
N ILE A 824 35.89 -19.06 -5.66
CA ILE A 824 36.73 -19.60 -6.71
C ILE A 824 35.95 -19.50 -8.03
N ILE A 825 36.60 -19.01 -9.08
CA ILE A 825 36.06 -19.08 -10.44
C ILE A 825 36.59 -20.36 -11.07
N THR A 826 35.69 -21.26 -11.41
CA THR A 826 36.05 -22.56 -11.97
C THR A 826 36.08 -22.56 -13.49
N ASN A 827 36.82 -23.50 -14.05
CA ASN A 827 36.95 -23.67 -15.51
C ASN A 827 36.55 -25.07 -16.02
N LEU A 828 36.06 -25.97 -15.16
CA LEU A 828 35.59 -27.29 -15.59
C LEU A 828 34.13 -27.20 -16.05
N CYS A 829 33.87 -27.61 -17.28
CA CYS A 829 32.53 -27.73 -17.84
C CYS A 829 32.42 -29.02 -18.68
N ASN A 830 31.20 -29.39 -19.07
CA ASN A 830 31.05 -30.30 -20.20
C ASN A 830 31.42 -29.62 -21.52
N THR A 831 31.54 -30.42 -22.58
CA THR A 831 31.80 -29.93 -23.94
C THR A 831 30.77 -28.90 -24.43
N ASP A 832 29.56 -28.89 -23.89
CA ASP A 832 28.51 -27.90 -24.19
C ASP A 832 28.68 -26.55 -23.45
N GLY A 833 29.68 -26.45 -22.57
CA GLY A 833 29.98 -25.23 -21.82
C GLY A 833 29.16 -25.02 -20.54
N LEU A 834 28.46 -26.05 -20.05
CA LEU A 834 27.78 -26.02 -18.75
C LEU A 834 28.77 -26.39 -17.63
N PRO A 835 28.95 -25.53 -16.60
CA PRO A 835 29.92 -25.75 -15.55
C PRO A 835 29.56 -26.94 -14.66
N VAL A 836 30.58 -27.62 -14.15
CA VAL A 836 30.41 -28.70 -13.16
C VAL A 836 30.01 -28.13 -11.81
N ALA A 837 29.05 -28.75 -11.14
CA ALA A 837 28.65 -28.37 -9.79
C ALA A 837 29.78 -28.63 -8.76
N PRO A 838 29.98 -27.78 -7.74
CA PRO A 838 30.84 -28.09 -6.61
C PRO A 838 30.39 -29.36 -5.91
N PHE A 839 31.34 -30.16 -5.40
CA PHE A 839 31.01 -31.36 -4.64
C PHE A 839 32.09 -31.67 -3.61
N ARG A 840 31.76 -32.59 -2.70
CA ARG A 840 32.71 -33.23 -1.80
C ARG A 840 32.40 -34.72 -1.67
N THR A 841 33.40 -35.53 -1.39
CA THR A 841 33.22 -36.97 -1.13
C THR A 841 33.26 -37.33 0.35
N ASP A 842 33.65 -36.39 1.22
CA ASP A 842 33.53 -36.53 2.66
C ASP A 842 32.12 -36.18 3.18
N ASN A 843 31.80 -36.70 4.36
CA ASN A 843 30.62 -36.33 5.14
C ASN A 843 31.01 -35.60 6.44
N TRP A 844 32.19 -35.00 6.49
CA TRP A 844 32.75 -34.43 7.72
C TRP A 844 32.05 -33.12 8.10
N ALA A 845 32.02 -32.82 9.39
CA ALA A 845 31.50 -31.57 9.91
C ALA A 845 32.36 -30.37 9.44
N PRO A 846 31.79 -29.17 9.30
CA PRO A 846 32.56 -27.98 8.98
C PRO A 846 33.65 -27.73 10.03
N VAL A 847 34.87 -27.46 9.56
CA VAL A 847 35.93 -26.94 10.43
C VAL A 847 35.57 -25.50 10.77
N ILE A 848 34.96 -25.28 11.93
CA ILE A 848 34.72 -23.94 12.46
C ILE A 848 36.06 -23.43 12.99
N SER A 849 36.77 -22.62 12.22
CA SER A 849 37.88 -21.85 12.77
C SER A 849 37.32 -20.92 13.85
N LYS A 850 37.75 -21.13 15.10
CA LYS A 850 37.48 -20.21 16.21
C LYS A 850 38.17 -18.88 16.01
#